data_AF-A0A813MPU1-F1
#
_entry.id   AF-A0A813MPU1-F1
#
_cell.length_a   1.000
_cell.length_b   1.000
_cell.length_c   1.000
_cell.angle_alpha   90.00
_cell.angle_beta   90.00
_cell.angle_gamma   90.00
#
_symmetry.space_group_name_H-M   'P 1'
#
loop_
_entity.id
_entity.type
_entity.pdbx_description
1 polymer ?
#
loop_
_entity_poly.entity_id
_entity_poly.type
_entity_poly.pdbx_seq_one_letter_code
_entity_poly.pdbx_strand_id
1 'polypeptide(L)'
;MGKGGHNTHIEKNKDQQSDLTSLSTPPHRLPTLSDIKLKLPSHCFRPTVRQSMSYVAKDIIYVTLTFIIMYQIHTLFKYGFLFFPIYWCIQGTLYTSLFVLGHDCGHGSFSSYQLLNDIMGTLLHTWILAPYYTWKLTHNKHHKNTCNIEKDEIFYPQRGLYYEPSLLDDILFWFPGIGWFYYLINGYSPRTVNHFNPFEPLFYNRHFFGVCSSLGAYLGMCYLMYLYASSFGFINLLVYHLIPVFIFACYMVIITMLHHTEIDVPWYADSEWNNVKGQLSTVDRHYGCAHSVIHSIGTHQIHHLFTKVPHYHLEEATMHFRKAFPDLVRYNDEPILSAFARMFTIFLRQRNKTKILLYTAMALSAWGDRMWNFAVGIYFISLNPTNLQSVALNGIALNLAVIFFGTAIGDWIDRSPRLSALKKSLYFQNLSVAVMAVLVVIALYNQSSLPSYWMIIIQGFLIGIGMIATLSSVACKVSISKDWVVALYGSDRQNLANTNATLRRIDLLSGVLAPILTGAVMAFTSRWFSAVLISGWNVISLCLELFLYTRVYHLAEDILANKVSTNKSHEKSPEKKEGPIRKFLGSIKGLGTYASLSVFLPGLSLALLYMTVLSFDSVTRAYVIEQGLSEALLGLLNGLGSILGVIGTIAYPFFVKRTGLVRTGIIGFWSEFSMLILCLTSLFVPGTSFTPFRHLSIGSCHYYGTSHNNNNTSTIDLIPDQCSNSKLSVLLLVIGITLNRFGLWIADLTVSQLQQERVPEKIRGRIGGTQHSLNQLFDLLRYTLIICLPRMTQFGYHICLSVLSVFTASLIYTIWSCSSVSHLVPPAADIEMTETNVDLAKHYETQLGEKLDYVDEDEYKT
;
A
#
# COMPACT_ATOMS: atom_id res chain seq x y z
N MET A 1 55.05 -9.09 29.94
CA MET A 1 54.00 -9.78 30.73
C MET A 1 52.84 -10.06 29.78
N GLY A 2 52.45 -11.26 29.37
CA GLY A 2 52.90 -12.62 29.63
C GLY A 2 51.82 -13.55 29.07
N LYS A 3 52.07 -14.12 27.88
CA LYS A 3 51.59 -15.37 27.23
C LYS A 3 50.07 -15.67 27.26
N GLY A 4 49.38 -16.09 26.21
CA GLY A 4 49.76 -17.00 25.12
C GLY A 4 48.66 -18.08 25.04
N GLY A 5 48.04 -18.27 23.88
CA GLY A 5 46.80 -19.05 23.72
C GLY A 5 46.94 -20.57 23.77
N HIS A 6 45.79 -21.27 23.63
CA HIS A 6 45.70 -22.61 23.04
C HIS A 6 44.27 -22.94 22.62
N ASN A 7 44.15 -23.49 21.41
CA ASN A 7 43.01 -24.27 20.94
C ASN A 7 42.86 -25.54 21.80
N THR A 8 41.62 -25.93 22.13
CA THR A 8 41.31 -27.33 22.45
C THR A 8 39.97 -27.72 21.85
N HIS A 9 40.04 -28.72 20.98
CA HIS A 9 38.96 -29.57 20.51
C HIS A 9 38.02 -29.96 21.66
N ILE A 10 36.71 -29.82 21.45
CA ILE A 10 35.72 -30.54 22.27
C ILE A 10 35.49 -31.88 21.59
N GLU A 11 36.20 -32.88 22.09
CA GLU A 11 35.89 -34.30 21.89
C GLU A 11 34.52 -34.63 22.49
N LYS A 12 33.82 -35.55 21.81
CA LYS A 12 32.57 -36.16 22.26
C LYS A 12 32.78 -36.87 23.60
N ASN A 13 32.24 -36.33 24.69
CA ASN A 13 32.00 -37.11 25.90
C ASN A 13 30.53 -37.52 25.99
N LYS A 14 30.32 -38.84 26.04
CA LYS A 14 29.05 -39.56 25.99
C LYS A 14 28.36 -39.72 27.35
N ASP A 15 28.85 -39.09 28.41
CA ASP A 15 28.45 -39.41 29.79
C ASP A 15 27.90 -38.20 30.55
N GLN A 16 26.86 -37.56 30.01
CA GLN A 16 26.02 -36.60 30.76
C GLN A 16 24.52 -36.79 30.49
N GLN A 17 24.12 -38.04 30.22
CA GLN A 17 22.73 -38.42 29.97
C GLN A 17 22.07 -39.14 31.16
N SER A 18 22.67 -39.10 32.35
CA SER A 18 22.17 -39.81 33.54
C SER A 18 21.71 -38.93 34.72
N ASP A 19 21.84 -37.60 34.65
CA ASP A 19 21.45 -36.69 35.76
C ASP A 19 20.18 -35.86 35.51
N LEU A 20 19.43 -36.14 34.44
CA LEU A 20 18.12 -35.52 34.16
C LEU A 20 16.91 -36.35 34.61
N THR A 21 17.13 -37.45 35.35
CA THR A 21 16.09 -38.42 35.74
C THR A 21 15.74 -38.40 37.24
N SER A 22 15.97 -37.30 37.95
CA SER A 22 15.56 -37.16 39.36
C SER A 22 14.71 -35.92 39.64
N LEU A 23 13.51 -35.88 39.05
CA LEU A 23 12.33 -35.17 39.59
C LEU A 23 11.06 -35.67 38.89
N SER A 24 10.85 -36.99 38.95
CA SER A 24 9.57 -37.62 38.57
C SER A 24 8.55 -37.43 39.70
N THR A 25 8.08 -36.20 39.89
CA THR A 25 6.70 -35.99 40.32
C THR A 25 5.79 -36.36 39.14
N PRO A 26 4.70 -37.11 39.33
CA PRO A 26 3.75 -37.37 38.23
C PRO A 26 3.30 -36.03 37.65
N PRO A 27 3.14 -35.90 36.31
CA PRO A 27 2.70 -34.64 35.72
C PRO A 27 1.38 -34.26 36.39
N HIS A 28 1.34 -33.09 37.03
CA HIS A 28 0.14 -32.58 37.67
C HIS A 28 -0.96 -32.57 36.61
N ARG A 29 -1.91 -33.51 36.69
CA ARG A 29 -3.01 -33.60 35.72
C ARG A 29 -3.75 -32.27 35.79
N LEU A 30 -3.81 -31.53 34.68
CA LEU A 30 -4.55 -30.28 34.62
C LEU A 30 -5.99 -30.53 35.09
N PRO A 31 -6.59 -29.63 35.89
CA PRO A 31 -7.96 -29.79 36.34
C PRO A 31 -8.92 -29.83 35.15
N THR A 32 -10.01 -30.57 35.27
CA THR A 32 -11.07 -30.53 34.25
C THR A 32 -11.85 -29.22 34.35
N LEU A 33 -12.60 -28.85 33.29
CA LEU A 33 -13.52 -27.69 33.36
C LEU A 33 -14.51 -27.79 34.53
N SER A 34 -14.95 -29.01 34.87
CA SER A 34 -15.83 -29.25 36.00
C SER A 34 -15.14 -28.95 37.33
N ASP A 35 -13.88 -29.36 37.51
CA ASP A 35 -13.11 -29.10 38.73
C ASP A 35 -12.91 -27.60 38.95
N ILE A 36 -12.62 -26.86 37.88
CA ILE A 36 -12.49 -25.40 37.94
C ILE A 36 -13.85 -24.77 38.29
N LYS A 37 -14.93 -25.18 37.60
CA LYS A 37 -16.27 -24.64 37.81
C LYS A 37 -16.77 -24.82 39.24
N LEU A 38 -16.46 -25.94 39.90
CA LEU A 38 -16.84 -26.20 41.29
C LEU A 38 -16.21 -25.22 42.30
N LYS A 39 -15.11 -24.55 41.94
CA LYS A 39 -14.45 -23.54 42.77
C LYS A 39 -14.97 -22.12 42.54
N LEU A 40 -15.80 -21.93 41.51
CA LEU A 40 -16.39 -20.64 41.16
C LEU A 40 -17.80 -20.51 41.77
N PRO A 41 -18.20 -19.31 42.23
CA PRO A 41 -19.53 -19.10 42.76
C PRO A 41 -20.61 -19.40 41.71
N SER A 42 -21.63 -20.18 42.08
CA SER A 42 -22.66 -20.62 41.14
C SER A 42 -23.52 -19.47 40.59
N HIS A 43 -23.64 -18.35 41.32
CA HIS A 43 -24.37 -17.17 40.85
C HIS A 43 -23.63 -16.44 39.73
N CYS A 44 -22.30 -16.57 39.62
CA CYS A 44 -21.54 -15.97 38.52
C CYS A 44 -21.99 -16.48 37.14
N PHE A 45 -22.60 -17.68 37.07
CA PHE A 45 -23.09 -18.28 35.82
C PHE A 45 -24.56 -17.97 35.50
N ARG A 46 -25.23 -17.16 36.33
CA ARG A 46 -26.67 -16.88 36.20
C ARG A 46 -26.89 -15.44 35.74
N PRO A 47 -27.05 -15.21 34.43
CA PRO A 47 -27.36 -13.86 33.95
C PRO A 47 -28.75 -13.41 34.37
N THR A 48 -28.90 -12.13 34.70
CA THR A 48 -30.21 -11.52 34.89
C THR A 48 -30.48 -10.47 33.81
N VAL A 49 -31.63 -10.58 33.14
CA VAL A 49 -32.03 -9.64 32.07
C VAL A 49 -32.02 -8.20 32.59
N ARG A 50 -32.50 -7.98 33.82
CA ARG A 50 -32.53 -6.66 34.45
C ARG A 50 -31.15 -6.03 34.55
N GLN A 51 -30.15 -6.79 35.03
CA GLN A 51 -28.79 -6.28 35.20
C GLN A 51 -28.14 -6.04 33.84
N SER A 52 -28.22 -7.00 32.92
CA SER A 52 -27.67 -6.86 31.56
C SER A 52 -28.27 -5.67 30.81
N MET A 53 -29.59 -5.46 30.88
CA MET A 53 -30.26 -4.29 30.28
C MET A 53 -29.92 -2.97 31.00
N SER A 54 -29.63 -2.99 32.30
CA SER A 54 -29.16 -1.79 33.01
C SER A 54 -27.80 -1.30 32.50
N TYR A 55 -26.91 -2.22 32.11
CA TYR A 55 -25.65 -1.88 31.47
C TYR A 55 -25.85 -1.32 30.06
N VAL A 56 -26.78 -1.88 29.27
CA VAL A 56 -27.16 -1.31 27.96
C VAL A 56 -27.64 0.14 28.13
N ALA A 57 -28.55 0.38 29.08
CA ALA A 57 -29.05 1.73 29.33
C ALA A 57 -27.94 2.68 29.79
N LYS A 58 -27.08 2.24 30.72
CA LYS A 58 -25.93 3.00 31.21
C LYS A 58 -24.99 3.40 30.06
N ASP A 59 -24.62 2.47 29.21
CA ASP A 59 -23.66 2.71 28.12
C ASP A 59 -24.25 3.62 27.04
N ILE A 60 -25.53 3.44 26.68
CA ILE A 60 -26.24 4.33 25.75
C ILE A 60 -26.31 5.76 26.32
N ILE A 61 -26.60 5.90 27.62
CA ILE A 61 -26.59 7.21 28.29
C ILE A 61 -25.21 7.85 28.20
N TYR A 62 -24.14 7.11 28.51
CA TYR A 62 -22.78 7.66 28.42
C TYR A 62 -22.41 8.07 27.00
N VAL A 63 -22.64 7.20 26.01
CA VAL A 63 -22.42 7.48 24.58
C VAL A 63 -23.16 8.72 24.10
N THR A 64 -24.40 8.90 24.57
CA THR A 64 -25.25 10.04 24.20
C THR A 64 -24.79 11.32 24.89
N LEU A 65 -24.47 11.26 26.19
CA LEU A 65 -24.03 12.42 26.97
C LEU A 65 -22.70 12.97 26.45
N THR A 66 -21.72 12.11 26.17
CA THR A 66 -20.43 12.54 25.62
C THR A 66 -20.58 13.16 24.24
N PHE A 67 -21.48 12.63 23.39
CA PHE A 67 -21.83 13.25 22.12
C PHE A 67 -22.44 14.64 22.32
N ILE A 68 -23.44 14.77 23.19
CA ILE A 68 -24.10 16.06 23.46
C ILE A 68 -23.08 17.07 23.99
N ILE A 69 -22.24 16.69 24.96
CA ILE A 69 -21.20 17.55 25.53
C ILE A 69 -20.24 18.03 24.43
N MET A 70 -19.73 17.12 23.60
CA MET A 70 -18.81 17.49 22.53
C MET A 70 -19.50 18.39 21.49
N TYR A 71 -20.74 18.09 21.12
CA TYR A 71 -21.53 18.91 20.21
C TYR A 71 -21.70 20.34 20.75
N GLN A 72 -22.05 20.49 22.04
CA GLN A 72 -22.14 21.80 22.68
C GLN A 72 -20.79 22.52 22.75
N ILE A 73 -19.69 21.82 23.04
CA ILE A 73 -18.35 22.43 23.05
C ILE A 73 -18.00 22.96 21.64
N HIS A 74 -18.26 22.16 20.61
CA HIS A 74 -17.96 22.55 19.23
C HIS A 74 -18.81 23.73 18.75
N THR A 75 -20.08 23.81 19.14
CA THR A 75 -20.97 24.90 18.71
C THR A 75 -20.79 26.18 19.53
N LEU A 76 -20.49 26.09 20.83
CA LEU A 76 -20.37 27.25 21.71
C LEU A 76 -18.99 27.91 21.67
N PHE A 77 -17.91 27.15 21.43
CA PHE A 77 -16.55 27.68 21.46
C PHE A 77 -15.92 27.71 20.07
N LYS A 78 -15.39 28.87 19.67
CA LYS A 78 -14.72 29.08 18.36
C LYS A 78 -13.59 28.06 18.08
N TYR A 79 -12.89 27.62 19.12
CA TYR A 79 -11.82 26.62 19.04
C TYR A 79 -12.24 25.25 19.63
N GLY A 80 -13.55 24.98 19.72
CA GLY A 80 -14.09 23.74 20.29
C GLY A 80 -13.61 22.48 19.57
N PHE A 81 -13.23 22.59 18.29
CA PHE A 81 -12.65 21.49 17.53
C PHE A 81 -11.35 20.92 18.12
N LEU A 82 -10.64 21.67 18.97
CA LEU A 82 -9.42 21.20 19.65
C LEU A 82 -9.71 20.07 20.65
N PHE A 83 -10.95 19.89 21.09
CA PHE A 83 -11.36 18.84 22.03
C PHE A 83 -11.75 17.52 21.35
N PHE A 84 -11.84 17.48 20.02
CA PHE A 84 -12.19 16.27 19.28
C PHE A 84 -11.28 15.06 19.61
N PRO A 85 -9.95 15.18 19.72
CA PRO A 85 -9.11 14.03 20.06
C PRO A 85 -9.46 13.38 21.40
N ILE A 86 -9.80 14.18 22.41
CA ILE A 86 -10.23 13.70 23.73
C ILE A 86 -11.58 12.99 23.60
N TYR A 87 -12.53 13.62 22.90
CA TYR A 87 -13.83 13.02 22.60
C TYR A 87 -13.69 11.68 21.87
N TRP A 88 -12.85 11.59 20.84
CA TRP A 88 -12.64 10.36 20.07
C TRP A 88 -12.13 9.22 20.95
N CYS A 89 -11.19 9.49 21.85
CA CYS A 89 -10.66 8.48 22.78
C CYS A 89 -11.74 7.99 23.74
N ILE A 90 -12.52 8.90 24.34
CA ILE A 90 -13.60 8.55 25.28
C ILE A 90 -14.72 7.80 24.55
N GLN A 91 -15.22 8.37 23.45
CA GLN A 91 -16.32 7.82 22.66
C GLN A 91 -15.97 6.45 22.08
N GLY A 92 -14.75 6.29 21.54
CA GLY A 92 -14.28 5.01 21.03
C GLY A 92 -14.15 3.94 22.13
N THR A 93 -13.72 4.34 23.34
CA THR A 93 -13.67 3.42 24.50
C THR A 93 -15.08 2.98 24.92
N LEU A 94 -16.06 3.89 24.89
CA LEU A 94 -17.48 3.56 25.13
C LEU A 94 -18.05 2.68 24.01
N TYR A 95 -17.62 2.83 22.76
CA TYR A 95 -18.01 1.91 21.68
C TYR A 95 -17.45 0.50 21.90
N THR A 96 -16.26 0.37 22.50
CA THR A 96 -15.76 -0.93 22.97
C THR A 96 -16.65 -1.54 24.06
N SER A 97 -17.27 -0.74 24.94
CA SER A 97 -18.22 -1.28 25.94
C SER A 97 -19.49 -1.83 25.27
N LEU A 98 -20.03 -1.15 24.25
CA LEU A 98 -21.14 -1.65 23.43
C LEU A 98 -20.78 -2.96 22.73
N PHE A 99 -19.55 -3.08 22.25
CA PHE A 99 -19.05 -4.32 21.66
C PHE A 99 -19.06 -5.47 22.67
N VAL A 100 -18.58 -5.24 23.90
CA VAL A 100 -18.55 -6.25 24.96
C VAL A 100 -19.96 -6.70 25.37
N LEU A 101 -20.94 -5.78 25.41
CA LEU A 101 -22.34 -6.14 25.64
C LEU A 101 -22.91 -7.02 24.52
N GLY A 102 -22.64 -6.70 23.26
CA GLY A 102 -23.02 -7.56 22.14
C GLY A 102 -22.23 -8.87 22.09
N HIS A 103 -20.99 -8.88 22.57
CA HIS A 103 -20.18 -10.08 22.75
C HIS A 103 -20.80 -11.05 23.78
N ASP A 104 -21.27 -10.54 24.92
CA ASP A 104 -22.01 -11.32 25.91
C ASP A 104 -23.32 -11.89 25.34
N CYS A 105 -23.97 -11.14 24.44
CA CYS A 105 -25.12 -11.65 23.68
C CYS A 105 -24.70 -12.84 22.79
N GLY A 106 -23.55 -12.73 22.11
CA GLY A 106 -23.00 -13.77 21.24
C GLY A 106 -22.72 -15.08 21.96
N HIS A 107 -22.26 -15.00 23.21
CA HIS A 107 -22.04 -16.16 24.09
C HIS A 107 -23.30 -16.63 24.82
N GLY A 108 -24.34 -15.81 24.83
CA GLY A 108 -25.54 -16.01 25.64
C GLY A 108 -25.25 -15.95 27.14
N SER A 109 -24.27 -15.14 27.55
CA SER A 109 -24.05 -14.68 28.93
C SER A 109 -24.80 -13.38 29.22
N PHE A 110 -25.32 -12.68 28.22
CA PHE A 110 -26.18 -11.51 28.42
C PHE A 110 -27.54 -11.90 29.02
N SER A 111 -28.17 -12.97 28.51
CA SER A 111 -29.41 -13.53 29.02
C SER A 111 -29.57 -15.01 28.65
N SER A 112 -30.48 -15.72 29.32
CA SER A 112 -30.89 -17.07 28.96
C SER A 112 -31.75 -17.14 27.69
N TYR A 113 -32.22 -16.00 27.16
CA TYR A 113 -33.12 -15.93 26.01
C TYR A 113 -32.34 -15.62 24.73
N GLN A 114 -32.14 -16.64 23.89
CA GLN A 114 -31.31 -16.50 22.69
C GLN A 114 -31.83 -15.42 21.71
N LEU A 115 -33.15 -15.29 21.56
CA LEU A 115 -33.75 -14.26 20.70
C LEU A 115 -33.44 -12.84 21.22
N LEU A 116 -33.53 -12.61 22.54
CA LEU A 116 -33.17 -11.32 23.12
C LEU A 116 -31.70 -11.00 22.88
N ASN A 117 -30.83 -11.99 23.07
CA ASN A 117 -29.41 -11.84 22.79
C ASN A 117 -29.16 -11.49 21.32
N ASP A 118 -29.82 -12.18 20.38
CA ASP A 118 -29.61 -11.94 18.96
C ASP A 118 -30.14 -10.57 18.50
N ILE A 119 -31.25 -10.09 19.07
CA ILE A 119 -31.77 -8.74 18.83
C ILE A 119 -30.80 -7.70 19.40
N MET A 120 -30.47 -7.79 20.69
CA MET A 120 -29.63 -6.80 21.35
C MET A 120 -28.22 -6.76 20.77
N GLY A 121 -27.62 -7.94 20.52
CA GLY A 121 -26.32 -8.05 19.87
C GLY A 121 -26.31 -7.41 18.48
N THR A 122 -27.35 -7.65 17.68
CA THR A 122 -27.48 -7.02 16.36
C THR A 122 -27.57 -5.50 16.46
N LEU A 123 -28.40 -4.96 17.37
CA LEU A 123 -28.55 -3.51 17.54
C LEU A 123 -27.25 -2.83 18.00
N LEU A 124 -26.60 -3.40 19.01
CA LEU A 124 -25.36 -2.83 19.58
C LEU A 124 -24.20 -2.87 18.61
N HIS A 125 -24.01 -4.00 17.90
CA HIS A 125 -22.88 -4.17 16.98
C HIS A 125 -23.06 -3.43 15.66
N THR A 126 -24.27 -3.35 15.12
CA THR A 126 -24.51 -2.58 13.89
C THR A 126 -24.23 -1.08 14.09
N TRP A 127 -24.47 -0.54 15.30
CA TRP A 127 -24.09 0.83 15.67
C TRP A 127 -22.59 1.12 15.54
N ILE A 128 -21.74 0.13 15.81
CA ILE A 128 -20.28 0.24 15.73
C ILE A 128 -19.70 -0.41 14.47
N LEU A 129 -20.55 -0.63 13.45
CA LEU A 129 -20.18 -1.23 12.16
C LEU A 129 -19.52 -2.63 12.30
N ALA A 130 -20.02 -3.44 13.24
CA ALA A 130 -19.68 -4.85 13.37
C ALA A 130 -20.86 -5.73 12.90
N PRO A 131 -20.67 -6.70 11.99
CA PRO A 131 -21.73 -7.62 11.59
C PRO A 131 -21.92 -8.71 12.66
N TYR A 132 -22.83 -8.46 13.61
CA TYR A 132 -23.03 -9.28 14.82
C TYR A 132 -23.08 -10.78 14.57
N TYR A 133 -23.97 -11.26 13.70
CA TYR A 133 -24.26 -12.69 13.64
C TYR A 133 -23.13 -13.48 12.98
N THR A 134 -22.50 -12.93 11.93
CA THR A 134 -21.34 -13.57 11.30
C THR A 134 -20.14 -13.54 12.24
N TRP A 135 -19.88 -12.40 12.89
CA TRP A 135 -18.84 -12.27 13.90
C TRP A 135 -19.06 -13.19 15.11
N LYS A 136 -20.30 -13.36 15.58
CA LYS A 136 -20.66 -14.29 16.67
C LYS A 136 -20.24 -15.72 16.33
N LEU A 137 -20.43 -16.16 15.08
CA LEU A 137 -20.11 -17.53 14.66
C LEU A 137 -18.60 -17.77 14.57
N THR A 138 -17.87 -16.82 13.99
CA THR A 138 -16.40 -16.84 13.91
C THR A 138 -15.79 -16.79 15.31
N HIS A 139 -16.21 -15.83 16.14
CA HIS A 139 -15.76 -15.72 17.53
C HIS A 139 -16.04 -16.98 18.36
N ASN A 140 -17.20 -17.60 18.22
CA ASN A 140 -17.51 -18.88 18.88
C ASN A 140 -16.62 -20.03 18.39
N LYS A 141 -16.16 -20.00 17.13
CA LYS A 141 -15.17 -20.96 16.61
C LYS A 141 -13.80 -20.72 17.23
N HIS A 142 -13.38 -19.46 17.39
CA HIS A 142 -12.15 -19.09 18.10
C HIS A 142 -12.15 -19.59 19.56
N HIS A 143 -13.21 -19.33 20.33
CA HIS A 143 -13.34 -19.79 21.73
C HIS A 143 -13.29 -21.33 21.89
N LYS A 144 -13.75 -22.06 20.88
CA LYS A 144 -13.70 -23.53 20.85
C LYS A 144 -12.32 -24.08 20.53
N ASN A 145 -11.44 -23.29 19.91
CA ASN A 145 -10.16 -23.76 19.37
C ASN A 145 -8.98 -22.89 19.85
N THR A 146 -9.15 -22.15 20.93
CA THR A 146 -8.16 -21.18 21.40
C THR A 146 -6.78 -21.83 21.56
N CYS A 147 -5.75 -21.22 20.97
CA CYS A 147 -4.37 -21.71 20.97
C CYS A 147 -4.16 -23.09 20.29
N ASN A 148 -5.10 -23.54 19.46
CA ASN A 148 -4.91 -24.67 18.56
C ASN A 148 -4.34 -24.17 17.23
N ILE A 149 -3.11 -24.55 16.89
CA ILE A 149 -2.43 -24.04 15.70
C ILE A 149 -3.14 -24.41 14.38
N GLU A 150 -3.90 -25.50 14.37
CA GLU A 150 -4.58 -26.06 13.18
C GLU A 150 -6.02 -25.57 13.02
N LYS A 151 -6.70 -25.21 14.11
CA LYS A 151 -8.14 -24.94 14.11
C LYS A 151 -8.53 -23.54 14.58
N ASP A 152 -7.67 -22.82 15.31
CA ASP A 152 -7.95 -21.44 15.72
C ASP A 152 -8.13 -20.54 14.48
N GLU A 153 -8.98 -19.53 14.60
CA GLU A 153 -9.32 -18.67 13.48
C GLU A 153 -8.31 -17.56 13.26
N ILE A 154 -7.80 -16.96 14.34
CA ILE A 154 -7.11 -15.68 14.29
C ILE A 154 -5.82 -15.71 15.11
N PHE A 155 -4.81 -14.96 14.66
CA PHE A 155 -3.53 -14.76 15.36
C PHE A 155 -2.70 -16.03 15.65
N TYR A 156 -2.99 -17.16 14.99
CA TYR A 156 -2.17 -18.35 15.12
C TYR A 156 -0.79 -18.17 14.45
N PRO A 157 0.30 -18.72 15.02
CA PRO A 157 1.61 -18.70 14.41
C PRO A 157 1.60 -19.38 13.02
N GLN A 158 2.02 -18.64 12.00
CA GLN A 158 2.15 -19.16 10.63
C GLN A 158 3.52 -19.83 10.46
N ARG A 159 3.55 -21.10 10.01
CA ARG A 159 4.81 -21.81 9.73
C ARG A 159 5.48 -21.23 8.47
N GLY A 160 6.69 -20.71 8.61
CA GLY A 160 7.34 -19.76 7.68
C GLY A 160 7.72 -20.23 6.25
N LEU A 161 7.28 -21.40 5.78
CA LEU A 161 7.65 -21.92 4.45
C LEU A 161 6.60 -21.70 3.34
N TYR A 162 5.35 -21.35 3.67
CA TYR A 162 4.25 -21.40 2.70
C TYR A 162 3.38 -20.14 2.60
N TYR A 163 3.71 -19.08 3.35
CA TYR A 163 2.84 -17.91 3.42
C TYR A 163 3.64 -16.60 3.51
N GLU A 164 3.85 -15.94 2.37
CA GLU A 164 4.24 -14.52 2.29
C GLU A 164 2.98 -13.69 1.94
N PRO A 165 2.24 -13.15 2.92
CA PRO A 165 1.19 -12.18 2.63
C PRO A 165 1.79 -10.98 1.87
N SER A 166 0.98 -10.30 1.05
CA SER A 166 1.45 -9.05 0.48
C SER A 166 1.71 -8.06 1.62
N LEU A 167 2.76 -7.25 1.52
CA LEU A 167 3.07 -6.25 2.55
C LEU A 167 1.85 -5.35 2.83
N LEU A 168 1.02 -5.09 1.82
CA LEU A 168 -0.18 -4.29 1.99
C LEU A 168 -1.22 -5.02 2.85
N ASP A 169 -1.46 -6.32 2.61
CA ASP A 169 -2.35 -7.13 3.44
C ASP A 169 -1.89 -7.15 4.90
N ASP A 170 -0.58 -7.28 5.12
CA ASP A 170 0.01 -7.21 6.45
C ASP A 170 -0.12 -5.83 7.09
N ILE A 171 0.23 -4.76 6.38
CA ILE A 171 0.11 -3.40 6.91
C ILE A 171 -1.35 -3.12 7.25
N LEU A 172 -2.29 -3.47 6.37
CA LEU A 172 -3.71 -3.23 6.59
C LEU A 172 -4.24 -4.06 7.77
N PHE A 173 -3.87 -5.35 7.87
CA PHE A 173 -4.30 -6.22 8.96
C PHE A 173 -3.76 -5.79 10.32
N TRP A 174 -2.50 -5.33 10.37
CA TRP A 174 -1.82 -5.02 11.63
C TRP A 174 -1.87 -3.53 12.01
N PHE A 175 -2.29 -2.66 11.10
CA PHE A 175 -2.53 -1.25 11.43
C PHE A 175 -3.75 -1.14 12.37
N PRO A 176 -3.60 -0.54 13.56
CA PRO A 176 -4.71 -0.38 14.50
C PRO A 176 -5.92 0.28 13.83
N GLY A 177 -7.11 -0.27 14.06
CA GLY A 177 -8.36 0.23 13.46
C GLY A 177 -8.64 -0.33 12.08
N ILE A 178 -7.71 -0.18 11.13
CA ILE A 178 -7.88 -0.73 9.76
C ILE A 178 -7.91 -2.26 9.81
N GLY A 179 -7.09 -2.86 10.67
CA GLY A 179 -6.98 -4.31 10.82
C GLY A 179 -8.29 -5.02 11.09
N TRP A 180 -9.14 -4.42 11.93
CA TRP A 180 -10.48 -4.91 12.23
C TRP A 180 -11.35 -4.99 10.98
N PHE A 181 -11.45 -3.90 10.21
CA PHE A 181 -12.27 -3.88 9.00
C PHE A 181 -11.71 -4.77 7.90
N TYR A 182 -10.38 -4.85 7.78
CA TYR A 182 -9.73 -5.77 6.88
C TYR A 182 -10.05 -7.23 7.23
N TYR A 183 -10.01 -7.58 8.53
CA TYR A 183 -10.39 -8.90 9.04
C TYR A 183 -11.86 -9.24 8.71
N LEU A 184 -12.78 -8.28 8.82
CA LEU A 184 -14.18 -8.54 8.46
C LEU A 184 -14.35 -8.91 6.97
N ILE A 185 -13.54 -8.34 6.08
CA ILE A 185 -13.64 -8.58 4.63
C ILE A 185 -12.85 -9.82 4.20
N ASN A 186 -11.62 -9.98 4.69
CA ASN A 186 -10.67 -10.98 4.20
C ASN A 186 -10.40 -12.13 5.19
N GLY A 187 -10.78 -11.98 6.47
CA GLY A 187 -10.40 -12.91 7.54
C GLY A 187 -8.89 -12.90 7.84
N TYR A 188 -8.43 -13.90 8.59
CA TYR A 188 -7.01 -14.12 8.88
C TYR A 188 -6.46 -15.29 8.08
N SER A 189 -5.63 -14.98 7.10
CA SER A 189 -5.13 -15.95 6.14
C SER A 189 -4.12 -16.93 6.76
N PRO A 190 -3.97 -18.17 6.24
CA PRO A 190 -4.74 -18.82 5.17
C PRO A 190 -6.22 -19.12 5.46
N ARG A 191 -6.69 -18.99 6.71
CA ARG A 191 -8.08 -19.29 7.10
C ARG A 191 -9.01 -18.08 6.89
N THR A 192 -9.16 -17.66 5.63
CA THR A 192 -9.96 -16.49 5.26
C THR A 192 -11.47 -16.74 5.38
N VAL A 193 -12.20 -15.78 5.93
CA VAL A 193 -13.68 -15.78 6.02
C VAL A 193 -14.18 -14.36 5.76
N ASN A 194 -15.09 -14.19 4.79
CA ASN A 194 -15.71 -12.89 4.53
C ASN A 194 -17.02 -12.76 5.33
N HIS A 195 -17.02 -11.88 6.33
CA HIS A 195 -18.14 -11.66 7.26
C HIS A 195 -19.36 -10.99 6.62
N PHE A 196 -19.24 -10.51 5.38
CA PHE A 196 -20.31 -9.90 4.59
C PHE A 196 -20.86 -10.84 3.50
N ASN A 197 -20.29 -12.04 3.35
CA ASN A 197 -20.75 -13.04 2.39
C ASN A 197 -21.62 -14.10 3.12
N PRO A 198 -22.95 -14.07 2.99
CA PRO A 198 -23.84 -15.03 3.68
C PRO A 198 -23.68 -16.48 3.17
N PHE A 199 -22.98 -16.67 2.05
CA PHE A 199 -22.75 -17.98 1.43
C PHE A 199 -21.43 -18.63 1.85
N GLU A 200 -20.67 -18.03 2.78
CA GLU A 200 -19.51 -18.71 3.37
C GLU A 200 -19.94 -20.07 3.98
N PRO A 201 -19.12 -21.13 3.87
CA PRO A 201 -19.45 -22.45 4.41
C PRO A 201 -19.77 -22.44 5.91
N LEU A 202 -19.20 -21.49 6.66
CA LEU A 202 -19.47 -21.30 8.09
C LEU A 202 -20.88 -20.75 8.38
N PHE A 203 -21.52 -20.08 7.41
CA PHE A 203 -22.74 -19.29 7.57
C PHE A 203 -23.96 -19.89 6.86
N TYR A 204 -23.77 -20.50 5.69
CA TYR A 204 -24.85 -20.88 4.75
C TYR A 204 -25.87 -21.90 5.28
N ASN A 205 -25.48 -22.77 6.21
CA ASN A 205 -26.34 -23.86 6.67
C ASN A 205 -27.41 -23.36 7.67
N ARG A 206 -27.34 -23.80 8.94
CA ARG A 206 -28.33 -23.48 9.98
C ARG A 206 -28.47 -21.98 10.30
N HIS A 207 -27.52 -21.17 9.86
CA HIS A 207 -27.36 -19.78 10.29
C HIS A 207 -27.79 -18.74 9.25
N PHE A 208 -28.14 -19.17 8.03
CA PHE A 208 -28.39 -18.28 6.90
C PHE A 208 -29.37 -17.14 7.20
N PHE A 209 -30.54 -17.45 7.77
CA PHE A 209 -31.54 -16.42 8.09
C PHE A 209 -31.08 -15.43 9.16
N GLY A 210 -30.36 -15.89 10.18
CA GLY A 210 -29.80 -15.02 11.22
C GLY A 210 -28.71 -14.10 10.67
N VAL A 211 -27.87 -14.63 9.77
CA VAL A 211 -26.84 -13.87 9.05
C VAL A 211 -27.47 -12.82 8.15
N CYS A 212 -28.44 -13.19 7.31
CA CYS A 212 -29.14 -12.26 6.44
C CYS A 212 -29.87 -11.15 7.22
N SER A 213 -30.49 -11.48 8.35
CA SER A 213 -31.13 -10.48 9.22
C SER A 213 -30.12 -9.49 9.80
N SER A 214 -28.98 -9.97 10.30
CA SER A 214 -27.92 -9.12 10.86
C SER A 214 -27.25 -8.25 9.80
N LEU A 215 -26.99 -8.78 8.60
CA LEU A 215 -26.48 -8.00 7.46
C LEU A 215 -27.50 -6.98 6.96
N GLY A 216 -28.79 -7.32 6.96
CA GLY A 216 -29.87 -6.37 6.67
C GLY A 216 -29.90 -5.19 7.65
N ALA A 217 -29.75 -5.47 8.95
CA ALA A 217 -29.63 -4.41 9.97
C ALA A 217 -28.36 -3.56 9.79
N TYR A 218 -27.24 -4.18 9.44
CA TYR A 218 -26.00 -3.48 9.11
C TYR A 218 -26.18 -2.53 7.92
N LEU A 219 -26.79 -3.00 6.81
CA LEU A 219 -27.10 -2.17 5.65
C LEU A 219 -28.08 -1.04 5.99
N GLY A 220 -29.08 -1.33 6.82
CA GLY A 220 -30.00 -0.31 7.35
C GLY A 220 -29.26 0.77 8.13
N MET A 221 -28.29 0.41 8.96
CA MET A 221 -27.47 1.36 9.69
C MET A 221 -26.56 2.18 8.75
N CYS A 222 -25.93 1.57 7.74
CA CYS A 222 -25.20 2.31 6.70
C CYS A 222 -26.10 3.30 5.95
N TYR A 223 -27.36 2.93 5.68
CA TYR A 223 -28.33 3.83 5.06
C TYR A 223 -28.70 5.00 6.00
N LEU A 224 -28.89 4.75 7.30
CA LEU A 224 -29.10 5.83 8.28
C LEU A 224 -27.91 6.79 8.36
N MET A 225 -26.68 6.27 8.29
CA MET A 225 -25.48 7.11 8.22
C MET A 225 -25.41 7.92 6.92
N TYR A 226 -25.81 7.33 5.78
CA TYR A 226 -25.93 8.05 4.51
C TYR A 226 -26.94 9.20 4.60
N LEU A 227 -28.12 8.95 5.18
CA LEU A 227 -29.12 10.00 5.41
C LEU A 227 -28.56 11.11 6.32
N TYR A 228 -27.89 10.74 7.42
CA TYR A 228 -27.25 11.69 8.32
C TYR A 228 -26.18 12.53 7.59
N ALA A 229 -25.29 11.92 6.81
CA ALA A 229 -24.28 12.62 6.03
C ALA A 229 -24.89 13.54 4.96
N SER A 230 -26.02 13.15 4.39
CA SER A 230 -26.74 13.96 3.39
C SER A 230 -27.38 15.20 4.03
N SER A 231 -27.89 15.09 5.26
CA SER A 231 -28.53 16.20 5.97
C SER A 231 -27.55 17.10 6.72
N PHE A 232 -26.50 16.54 7.34
CA PHE A 232 -25.60 17.26 8.24
C PHE A 232 -24.17 17.35 7.70
N GLY A 233 -23.87 16.74 6.56
CA GLY A 233 -22.54 16.73 5.94
C GLY A 233 -21.67 15.55 6.39
N PHE A 234 -20.87 15.03 5.44
CA PHE A 234 -19.99 13.89 5.66
C PHE A 234 -18.91 14.15 6.74
N ILE A 235 -18.41 15.38 6.86
CA ILE A 235 -17.42 15.73 7.89
C ILE A 235 -17.98 15.54 9.30
N ASN A 236 -19.26 15.85 9.52
CA ASN A 236 -19.90 15.63 10.81
C ASN A 236 -20.06 14.13 11.11
N LEU A 237 -20.46 13.32 10.12
CA LEU A 237 -20.49 11.86 10.27
C LEU A 237 -19.10 11.32 10.63
N LEU A 238 -18.06 11.84 9.95
CA LEU A 238 -16.68 11.44 10.16
C LEU A 238 -16.22 11.75 11.59
N VAL A 239 -16.35 13.01 12.04
CA VAL A 239 -15.78 13.45 13.32
C VAL A 239 -16.58 13.00 14.53
N TYR A 240 -17.91 12.86 14.44
CA TYR A 240 -18.74 12.47 15.58
C TYR A 240 -18.93 10.96 15.71
N HIS A 241 -18.77 10.20 14.63
CA HIS A 241 -19.09 8.77 14.65
C HIS A 241 -17.99 7.89 14.08
N LEU A 242 -17.54 8.11 12.83
CA LEU A 242 -16.60 7.18 12.18
C LEU A 242 -15.20 7.17 12.82
N ILE A 243 -14.69 8.31 13.31
CA ILE A 243 -13.41 8.33 14.04
C ILE A 243 -13.54 7.60 15.40
N PRO A 244 -14.57 7.82 16.22
CA PRO A 244 -14.83 6.96 17.39
C PRO A 244 -14.97 5.47 17.06
N VAL A 245 -15.64 5.10 15.96
CA VAL A 245 -15.69 3.70 15.49
C VAL A 245 -14.27 3.19 15.16
N PHE A 246 -13.44 4.02 14.51
CA PHE A 246 -12.04 3.67 14.25
C PHE A 246 -11.24 3.43 15.53
N ILE A 247 -11.45 4.22 16.60
CA ILE A 247 -10.82 3.99 17.91
C ILE A 247 -11.29 2.68 18.55
N PHE A 248 -12.59 2.36 18.48
CA PHE A 248 -13.11 1.03 18.88
C PHE A 248 -12.41 -0.09 18.09
N ALA A 249 -12.26 0.08 16.78
CA ALA A 249 -11.58 -0.89 15.93
C ALA A 249 -10.09 -1.07 16.31
N CYS A 250 -9.42 -0.03 16.84
CA CYS A 250 -8.09 -0.16 17.44
C CYS A 250 -8.12 -1.07 18.68
N TYR A 251 -9.11 -0.91 19.58
CA TYR A 251 -9.27 -1.80 20.73
C TYR A 251 -9.43 -3.25 20.31
N MET A 252 -10.16 -3.53 19.23
CA MET A 252 -10.35 -4.91 18.76
C MET A 252 -9.02 -5.58 18.44
N VAL A 253 -8.14 -4.91 17.70
CA VAL A 253 -6.80 -5.43 17.36
C VAL A 253 -5.92 -5.56 18.62
N ILE A 254 -5.95 -4.56 19.51
CA ILE A 254 -5.13 -4.55 20.74
C ILE A 254 -5.54 -5.68 21.68
N ILE A 255 -6.84 -5.82 21.98
CA ILE A 255 -7.39 -6.83 22.88
C ILE A 255 -7.03 -8.22 22.34
N THR A 256 -7.40 -8.51 21.09
CA THR A 256 -7.12 -9.85 20.54
C THR A 256 -5.64 -10.16 20.46
N MET A 257 -4.78 -9.23 20.07
CA MET A 257 -3.34 -9.48 20.04
C MET A 257 -2.79 -9.73 21.45
N LEU A 258 -3.01 -8.82 22.39
CA LEU A 258 -2.36 -8.86 23.70
C LEU A 258 -2.83 -9.99 24.62
N HIS A 259 -4.06 -10.46 24.44
CA HIS A 259 -4.59 -11.57 25.23
C HIS A 259 -4.24 -12.95 24.65
N HIS A 260 -3.82 -13.03 23.39
CA HIS A 260 -3.60 -14.30 22.68
C HIS A 260 -2.19 -14.53 22.14
N THR A 261 -1.32 -13.52 22.12
CA THR A 261 -0.02 -13.61 21.39
C THR A 261 1.21 -13.28 22.23
N GLU A 262 1.18 -13.40 23.56
CA GLU A 262 2.37 -13.14 24.38
C GLU A 262 3.49 -14.18 24.13
N ILE A 263 4.75 -13.82 24.42
CA ILE A 263 5.95 -14.63 24.10
C ILE A 263 5.90 -16.03 24.74
N ASP A 264 5.34 -16.13 25.94
CA ASP A 264 5.25 -17.33 26.76
C ASP A 264 3.91 -18.07 26.59
N VAL A 265 3.04 -17.61 25.68
CA VAL A 265 1.76 -18.26 25.38
C VAL A 265 2.00 -19.45 24.44
N PRO A 266 1.77 -20.69 24.91
CA PRO A 266 1.98 -21.87 24.09
C PRO A 266 0.85 -22.04 23.07
N TRP A 267 1.24 -22.46 21.87
CA TRP A 267 0.34 -22.93 20.82
C TRP A 267 0.52 -24.43 20.65
N TYR A 268 -0.59 -25.16 20.52
CA TYR A 268 -0.57 -26.61 20.50
C TYR A 268 -0.99 -27.16 19.13
N ALA A 269 -0.33 -28.25 18.72
CA ALA A 269 -0.85 -29.11 17.66
C ALA A 269 -2.14 -29.80 18.12
N ASP A 270 -2.97 -30.24 17.18
CA ASP A 270 -4.28 -30.82 17.53
C ASP A 270 -4.15 -32.06 18.43
N SER A 271 -3.11 -32.86 18.23
CA SER A 271 -2.78 -34.05 19.04
C SER A 271 -2.44 -33.76 20.50
N GLU A 272 -1.97 -32.55 20.81
CA GLU A 272 -1.55 -32.14 22.17
C GLU A 272 -2.51 -31.14 22.81
N TRP A 273 -3.55 -30.75 22.08
CA TRP A 273 -4.50 -29.73 22.49
C TRP A 273 -5.70 -30.35 23.21
N ASN A 274 -6.19 -29.66 24.24
CA ASN A 274 -7.53 -29.88 24.78
C ASN A 274 -8.12 -28.53 25.23
N ASN A 275 -9.45 -28.49 25.40
CA ASN A 275 -10.18 -27.25 25.73
C ASN A 275 -9.57 -26.48 26.90
N VAL A 276 -9.29 -27.15 28.02
CA VAL A 276 -8.74 -26.51 29.22
C VAL A 276 -7.36 -25.93 28.94
N LYS A 277 -6.48 -26.73 28.33
CA LYS A 277 -5.10 -26.36 28.02
C LYS A 277 -5.03 -25.16 27.08
N GLY A 278 -5.87 -25.15 26.04
CA GLY A 278 -5.98 -24.03 25.09
C GLY A 278 -6.51 -22.76 25.75
N GLN A 279 -7.65 -22.83 26.44
CA GLN A 279 -8.31 -21.67 27.04
C GLN A 279 -7.48 -21.04 28.18
N LEU A 280 -6.79 -21.85 28.98
CA LEU A 280 -5.84 -21.37 30.01
C LEU A 280 -4.63 -20.63 29.43
N SER A 281 -4.37 -20.75 28.12
CA SER A 281 -3.22 -20.12 27.47
C SER A 281 -3.44 -18.65 27.13
N THR A 282 -4.65 -18.14 27.35
CA THR A 282 -4.89 -16.69 27.30
C THR A 282 -4.27 -15.97 28.50
N VAL A 283 -4.01 -14.67 28.35
CA VAL A 283 -3.34 -13.84 29.36
C VAL A 283 -4.29 -12.77 29.86
N ASP A 284 -4.49 -12.64 31.17
CA ASP A 284 -5.24 -11.55 31.77
C ASP A 284 -4.45 -10.23 31.75
N ARG A 285 -5.13 -9.10 31.52
CA ARG A 285 -4.53 -7.75 31.51
C ARG A 285 -5.49 -6.71 32.07
N HIS A 286 -4.97 -5.65 32.70
CA HIS A 286 -5.76 -4.56 33.25
C HIS A 286 -5.65 -3.29 32.39
N TYR A 287 -6.78 -2.70 31.97
CA TYR A 287 -6.83 -1.55 31.04
C TYR A 287 -6.82 -0.18 31.74
N GLY A 288 -6.27 -0.10 32.96
CA GLY A 288 -6.21 1.14 33.73
C GLY A 288 -7.59 1.74 33.97
N CYS A 289 -7.77 3.03 33.69
CA CYS A 289 -9.05 3.72 33.85
C CYS A 289 -10.14 3.22 32.88
N ALA A 290 -9.77 2.59 31.76
CA ALA A 290 -10.71 2.03 30.81
C ALA A 290 -11.24 0.66 31.23
N HIS A 291 -10.59 -0.03 32.17
CA HIS A 291 -10.87 -1.43 32.51
C HIS A 291 -12.33 -1.69 32.90
N SER A 292 -12.88 -0.86 33.79
CA SER A 292 -14.29 -0.96 34.18
C SER A 292 -15.25 -0.42 33.12
N VAL A 293 -14.79 0.48 32.25
CA VAL A 293 -15.59 1.04 31.15
C VAL A 293 -15.81 -0.01 30.07
N ILE A 294 -14.80 -0.81 29.75
CA ILE A 294 -14.88 -1.92 28.79
C ILE A 294 -15.36 -3.23 29.42
N HIS A 295 -16.08 -3.13 30.55
CA HIS A 295 -16.72 -4.25 31.23
C HIS A 295 -15.76 -5.37 31.66
N SER A 296 -14.56 -5.02 32.12
CA SER A 296 -13.57 -5.97 32.66
C SER A 296 -13.19 -7.10 31.71
N ILE A 297 -13.35 -6.94 30.39
CA ILE A 297 -12.99 -7.97 29.39
C ILE A 297 -11.52 -8.41 29.48
N GLY A 298 -10.68 -7.61 30.14
CA GLY A 298 -9.29 -7.94 30.41
C GLY A 298 -9.06 -9.17 31.31
N THR A 299 -10.06 -9.65 32.05
CA THR A 299 -10.03 -10.95 32.74
C THR A 299 -10.36 -12.09 31.78
N HIS A 300 -9.47 -12.30 30.83
CA HIS A 300 -9.71 -13.09 29.62
C HIS A 300 -9.62 -14.60 29.85
N GLN A 301 -8.83 -15.09 30.82
CA GLN A 301 -8.71 -16.53 31.11
C GLN A 301 -10.05 -17.15 31.52
N ILE A 302 -10.73 -16.54 32.48
CA ILE A 302 -12.06 -17.03 32.92
C ILE A 302 -13.10 -16.84 31.84
N HIS A 303 -13.02 -15.76 31.09
CA HIS A 303 -13.90 -15.54 29.95
C HIS A 303 -13.78 -16.68 28.91
N HIS A 304 -12.56 -17.10 28.56
CA HIS A 304 -12.33 -18.22 27.64
C HIS A 304 -12.74 -19.57 28.20
N LEU A 305 -12.44 -19.84 29.48
CA LEU A 305 -12.86 -21.08 30.13
C LEU A 305 -14.38 -21.20 30.26
N PHE A 306 -15.05 -20.08 30.53
CA PHE A 306 -16.47 -20.04 30.83
C PHE A 306 -17.14 -18.81 30.20
N THR A 307 -17.32 -18.85 28.88
CA THR A 307 -17.97 -17.76 28.12
C THR A 307 -19.42 -17.44 28.56
N LYS A 308 -20.02 -18.31 29.38
CA LYS A 308 -21.35 -18.13 29.99
C LYS A 308 -21.34 -17.22 31.23
N VAL A 309 -20.18 -16.86 31.78
CA VAL A 309 -20.08 -15.88 32.87
C VAL A 309 -20.32 -14.49 32.29
N PRO A 310 -21.35 -13.74 32.75
CA PRO A 310 -21.59 -12.37 32.29
C PRO A 310 -20.45 -11.45 32.72
N HIS A 311 -20.19 -10.39 31.94
CA HIS A 311 -19.09 -9.46 32.22
C HIS A 311 -19.08 -8.91 33.66
N TYR A 312 -20.25 -8.62 34.24
CA TYR A 312 -20.38 -8.08 35.60
C TYR A 312 -20.07 -9.08 36.72
N HIS A 313 -19.81 -10.36 36.40
CA HIS A 313 -19.34 -11.37 37.34
C HIS A 313 -17.92 -11.88 37.00
N LEU A 314 -17.30 -11.41 35.91
CA LEU A 314 -15.99 -11.92 35.47
C LEU A 314 -14.88 -11.67 36.49
N GLU A 315 -14.84 -10.49 37.11
CA GLU A 315 -13.85 -10.14 38.14
C GLU A 315 -13.97 -11.04 39.37
N GLU A 316 -15.21 -11.27 39.83
CA GLU A 316 -15.48 -12.14 40.98
C GLU A 316 -15.05 -13.57 40.67
N ALA A 317 -15.45 -14.11 39.52
CA ALA A 317 -15.06 -15.45 39.10
C ALA A 317 -13.53 -15.58 38.94
N THR A 318 -12.87 -14.55 38.41
CA THR A 318 -11.40 -14.51 38.26
C THR A 318 -10.70 -14.49 39.61
N MET A 319 -11.23 -13.74 40.59
CA MET A 319 -10.69 -13.73 41.96
C MET A 319 -10.74 -15.13 42.60
N HIS A 320 -11.87 -15.82 42.46
CA HIS A 320 -12.03 -17.18 42.97
C HIS A 320 -11.12 -18.19 42.25
N PHE A 321 -10.95 -18.05 40.94
CA PHE A 321 -10.02 -18.87 40.15
C PHE A 321 -8.58 -18.69 40.60
N ARG A 322 -8.10 -17.46 40.71
CA ARG A 322 -6.72 -17.15 41.13
C ARG A 322 -6.42 -17.68 42.52
N LYS A 323 -7.41 -17.65 43.42
CA LYS A 323 -7.28 -18.22 44.77
C LYS A 323 -7.21 -19.75 44.77
N ALA A 324 -7.97 -20.41 43.89
CA ALA A 324 -8.05 -21.87 43.84
C ALA A 324 -6.92 -22.52 43.02
N PHE A 325 -6.43 -21.85 41.98
CA PHE A 325 -5.45 -22.38 41.03
C PHE A 325 -4.34 -21.34 40.71
N PRO A 326 -3.56 -20.89 41.71
CA PRO A 326 -2.56 -19.83 41.51
C PRO A 326 -1.53 -20.18 40.43
N ASP A 327 -1.15 -21.45 40.31
CA ASP A 327 -0.14 -21.91 39.34
C ASP A 327 -0.62 -21.90 37.87
N LEU A 328 -1.93 -21.74 37.64
CA LEU A 328 -2.52 -21.69 36.29
C LEU A 328 -2.81 -20.26 35.82
N VAL A 329 -2.56 -19.27 36.67
CA VAL A 329 -2.84 -17.86 36.39
C VAL A 329 -1.81 -17.33 35.41
N ARG A 330 -2.29 -16.74 34.31
CA ARG A 330 -1.47 -15.96 33.38
C ARG A 330 -1.93 -14.53 33.42
N TYR A 331 -1.09 -13.65 33.94
CA TYR A 331 -1.38 -12.23 34.08
C TYR A 331 -0.16 -11.41 33.69
N ASN A 332 -0.37 -10.31 32.97
CA ASN A 332 0.68 -9.37 32.59
C ASN A 332 0.22 -7.94 32.89
N ASP A 333 0.97 -7.25 33.75
CA ASP A 333 0.70 -5.89 34.24
C ASP A 333 1.39 -4.79 33.42
N GLU A 334 2.12 -5.15 32.35
CA GLU A 334 2.73 -4.17 31.46
C GLU A 334 1.65 -3.24 30.88
N PRO A 335 1.87 -1.90 30.88
CA PRO A 335 0.93 -0.95 30.29
C PRO A 335 0.57 -1.32 28.85
N ILE A 336 -0.73 -1.31 28.54
CA ILE A 336 -1.31 -1.80 27.27
C ILE A 336 -0.59 -1.25 26.03
N LEU A 337 -0.30 0.05 25.99
CA LEU A 337 0.38 0.66 24.83
C LEU A 337 1.84 0.21 24.70
N SER A 338 2.55 0.02 25.82
CA SER A 338 3.93 -0.52 25.82
C SER A 338 3.93 -1.96 25.34
N ALA A 339 3.05 -2.79 25.91
CA ALA A 339 2.90 -4.19 25.54
C ALA A 339 2.54 -4.32 24.05
N PHE A 340 1.62 -3.49 23.56
CA PHE A 340 1.23 -3.46 22.15
C PHE A 340 2.42 -3.11 21.25
N ALA A 341 3.15 -2.04 21.55
CA ALA A 341 4.32 -1.63 20.76
C ALA A 341 5.42 -2.71 20.76
N ARG A 342 5.67 -3.36 21.90
CA ARG A 342 6.62 -4.46 22.04
C ARG A 342 6.21 -5.66 21.20
N MET A 343 4.97 -6.13 21.36
CA MET A 343 4.46 -7.29 20.65
C MET A 343 4.35 -7.04 19.14
N PHE A 344 3.92 -5.85 18.74
CA PHE A 344 3.93 -5.42 17.34
C PHE A 344 5.34 -5.40 16.75
N THR A 345 6.34 -4.95 17.52
CA THR A 345 7.75 -5.01 17.09
C THR A 345 8.24 -6.44 16.92
N ILE A 346 7.86 -7.36 17.80
CA ILE A 346 8.19 -8.79 17.69
C ILE A 346 7.53 -9.39 16.45
N PHE A 347 6.26 -9.09 16.22
CA PHE A 347 5.54 -9.49 15.02
C PHE A 347 6.26 -9.01 13.75
N LEU A 348 6.65 -7.73 13.68
CA LEU A 348 7.44 -7.20 12.55
C LEU A 348 8.80 -7.88 12.39
N ARG A 349 9.44 -8.33 13.48
CA ARG A 349 10.72 -9.06 13.44
C ARG A 349 10.58 -10.48 12.87
N GLN A 350 9.40 -11.09 12.92
CA GLN A 350 9.14 -12.40 12.31
C GLN A 350 8.91 -12.30 10.80
N ARG A 351 8.69 -11.09 10.25
CA ARG A 351 8.48 -10.86 8.81
C ARG A 351 9.81 -10.73 8.04
N ASN A 352 9.72 -10.77 6.71
CA ASN A 352 10.85 -10.59 5.79
C ASN A 352 11.45 -9.17 5.95
N LYS A 353 12.38 -9.03 6.91
CA LYS A 353 13.02 -7.76 7.29
C LYS A 353 13.59 -7.02 6.09
N THR A 354 14.08 -7.75 5.09
CA THR A 354 14.64 -7.21 3.86
C THR A 354 13.63 -6.37 3.08
N LYS A 355 12.36 -6.84 2.94
CA LYS A 355 11.29 -6.09 2.26
C LYS A 355 10.93 -4.80 2.98
N ILE A 356 10.67 -4.88 4.29
CA ILE A 356 10.26 -3.71 5.08
C ILE A 356 11.34 -2.62 5.02
N LEU A 357 12.59 -2.98 5.28
CA LEU A 357 13.71 -2.04 5.24
C LEU A 357 13.90 -1.42 3.84
N LEU A 358 13.75 -2.23 2.78
CA LEU A 358 13.81 -1.76 1.40
C LEU A 358 12.69 -0.76 1.10
N TYR A 359 11.45 -1.07 1.49
CA TYR A 359 10.31 -0.19 1.25
C TYR A 359 10.39 1.12 2.04
N THR A 360 10.85 1.07 3.30
CA THR A 360 11.08 2.28 4.11
C THR A 360 12.16 3.16 3.49
N ALA A 361 13.28 2.58 3.06
CA ALA A 361 14.34 3.33 2.39
C ALA A 361 13.81 4.00 1.11
N MET A 362 13.09 3.24 0.27
CA MET A 362 12.48 3.76 -0.95
C MET A 362 11.42 4.84 -0.70
N ALA A 363 10.68 4.76 0.40
CA ALA A 363 9.72 5.80 0.78
C ALA A 363 10.42 7.11 1.17
N LEU A 364 11.54 7.04 1.89
CA LEU A 364 12.35 8.22 2.21
C LEU A 364 12.91 8.89 0.95
N SER A 365 13.50 8.10 0.05
CA SER A 365 14.04 8.62 -1.22
C SER A 365 12.94 9.21 -2.11
N ALA A 366 11.81 8.50 -2.24
CA ALA A 366 10.69 8.97 -3.06
C ALA A 366 10.08 10.26 -2.50
N TRP A 367 9.91 10.36 -1.18
CA TRP A 367 9.42 11.58 -0.55
C TRP A 367 10.34 12.77 -0.83
N GLY A 368 11.65 12.60 -0.62
CA GLY A 368 12.65 13.63 -0.88
C GLY A 368 12.67 14.09 -2.34
N ASP A 369 12.67 13.14 -3.28
CA ASP A 369 12.63 13.41 -4.72
C ASP A 369 11.36 14.18 -5.12
N ARG A 370 10.19 13.77 -4.62
CA ARG A 370 8.90 14.39 -4.98
C ARG A 370 8.75 15.79 -4.41
N MET A 371 9.22 15.99 -3.17
CA MET A 371 9.32 17.31 -2.55
C MET A 371 10.23 18.24 -3.35
N TRP A 372 11.43 17.79 -3.71
CA TRP A 372 12.39 18.60 -4.48
C TRP A 372 11.89 18.95 -5.88
N ASN A 373 11.39 17.97 -6.63
CA ASN A 373 10.89 18.18 -7.99
C ASN A 373 9.73 19.19 -8.05
N PHE A 374 8.89 19.23 -7.02
CA PHE A 374 7.86 20.25 -6.90
C PHE A 374 8.46 21.63 -6.56
N ALA A 375 9.35 21.69 -5.57
CA ALA A 375 9.87 22.95 -5.05
C ALA A 375 10.80 23.67 -6.03
N VAL A 376 11.63 22.93 -6.77
CA VAL A 376 12.68 23.49 -7.64
C VAL A 376 12.11 24.43 -8.71
N GLY A 377 10.97 24.08 -9.32
CA GLY A 377 10.30 24.95 -10.29
C GLY A 377 9.85 26.28 -9.69
N ILE A 378 9.28 26.23 -8.48
CA ILE A 378 8.85 27.43 -7.74
C ILE A 378 10.05 28.28 -7.35
N TYR A 379 11.19 27.68 -6.98
CA TYR A 379 12.41 28.40 -6.67
C TYR A 379 12.97 29.14 -7.88
N PHE A 380 13.05 28.51 -9.05
CA PHE A 380 13.50 29.20 -10.27
C PHE A 380 12.59 30.39 -10.64
N ILE A 381 11.26 30.24 -10.50
CA ILE A 381 10.32 31.35 -10.70
C ILE A 381 10.55 32.46 -9.66
N SER A 382 10.80 32.11 -8.40
CA SER A 382 11.02 33.09 -7.33
C SER A 382 12.33 33.85 -7.50
N LEU A 383 13.36 33.21 -8.06
CA LEU A 383 14.66 33.84 -8.34
C LEU A 383 14.64 34.78 -9.54
N ASN A 384 13.77 34.52 -10.53
CA ASN A 384 13.58 35.41 -11.67
C ASN A 384 12.09 35.52 -12.06
N PRO A 385 11.31 36.34 -11.33
CA PRO A 385 9.86 36.40 -11.50
C PRO A 385 9.38 36.84 -12.88
N THR A 386 10.21 37.57 -13.63
CA THR A 386 9.85 38.15 -14.92
C THR A 386 10.22 37.26 -16.10
N ASN A 387 10.95 36.16 -15.90
CA ASN A 387 11.44 35.32 -16.98
C ASN A 387 11.39 33.82 -16.66
N LEU A 388 10.51 33.10 -17.36
CA LEU A 388 10.35 31.65 -17.25
C LEU A 388 11.47 30.84 -17.94
N GLN A 389 12.36 31.50 -18.70
CA GLN A 389 13.43 30.83 -19.45
C GLN A 389 14.32 29.96 -18.55
N SER A 390 14.65 30.40 -17.33
CA SER A 390 15.50 29.62 -16.42
C SER A 390 14.86 28.29 -15.99
N VAL A 391 13.54 28.27 -15.81
CA VAL A 391 12.78 27.04 -15.50
C VAL A 391 12.82 26.07 -16.69
N ALA A 392 12.60 26.60 -17.89
CA ALA A 392 12.61 25.82 -19.13
C ALA A 392 14.02 25.28 -19.44
N LEU A 393 15.06 26.10 -19.29
CA LEU A 393 16.46 25.72 -19.47
C LEU A 393 16.87 24.62 -18.48
N ASN A 394 16.43 24.72 -17.22
CA ASN A 394 16.64 23.65 -16.25
C ASN A 394 16.02 22.34 -16.73
N GLY A 395 14.73 22.33 -17.08
CA GLY A 395 14.05 21.11 -17.58
C GLY A 395 14.75 20.48 -18.79
N ILE A 396 15.11 21.29 -19.78
CA ILE A 396 15.81 20.83 -20.99
C ILE A 396 17.19 20.25 -20.64
N ALA A 397 17.97 20.93 -19.80
CA ALA A 397 19.31 20.48 -19.42
C ALA A 397 19.27 19.13 -18.68
N LEU A 398 18.32 18.94 -17.75
CA LEU A 398 18.15 17.68 -17.04
C LEU A 398 17.78 16.54 -17.99
N ASN A 399 16.83 16.76 -18.90
CA ASN A 399 16.41 15.73 -19.87
C ASN A 399 17.56 15.37 -20.83
N LEU A 400 18.27 16.36 -21.37
CA LEU A 400 19.43 16.14 -22.23
C LEU A 400 20.53 15.37 -21.49
N ALA A 401 20.80 15.70 -20.23
CA ALA A 401 21.79 14.97 -19.44
C ALA A 401 21.45 13.47 -19.36
N VAL A 402 20.18 13.12 -19.11
CA VAL A 402 19.75 11.72 -19.07
C VAL A 402 19.82 11.06 -20.45
N ILE A 403 19.43 11.74 -21.52
CA ILE A 403 19.53 11.22 -22.89
C ILE A 403 20.98 10.89 -23.24
N PHE A 404 21.93 11.78 -22.92
CA PHE A 404 23.33 11.61 -23.27
C PHE A 404 24.08 10.65 -22.36
N PHE A 405 23.80 10.63 -21.05
CA PHE A 405 24.59 9.92 -20.06
C PHE A 405 23.88 8.72 -19.39
N GLY A 406 22.59 8.50 -19.63
CA GLY A 406 21.81 7.43 -19.01
C GLY A 406 22.40 6.03 -19.25
N THR A 407 22.75 5.71 -20.50
CA THR A 407 23.43 4.45 -20.85
C THR A 407 24.76 4.28 -20.13
N ALA A 408 25.58 5.34 -20.07
CA ALA A 408 26.89 5.31 -19.43
C ALA A 408 26.80 5.07 -17.91
N ILE A 409 25.78 5.64 -17.27
CA ILE A 409 25.47 5.37 -15.86
C ILE A 409 25.05 3.92 -15.67
N GLY A 410 24.20 3.40 -16.57
CA GLY A 410 23.83 1.99 -16.59
C GLY A 410 25.03 1.05 -16.65
N ASP A 411 25.97 1.32 -17.56
CA ASP A 411 27.23 0.58 -17.70
C ASP A 411 28.07 0.63 -16.42
N TRP A 412 28.14 1.80 -15.79
CA TRP A 412 28.86 1.97 -14.54
C TRP A 412 28.23 1.17 -13.39
N ILE A 413 26.90 1.10 -13.32
CA ILE A 413 26.17 0.27 -12.35
C ILE A 413 26.50 -1.20 -12.56
N ASP A 414 26.47 -1.69 -13.81
CA ASP A 414 26.74 -3.10 -14.12
C ASP A 414 28.17 -3.52 -13.71
N ARG A 415 29.16 -2.64 -13.89
CA ARG A 415 30.56 -2.90 -13.51
C ARG A 415 30.85 -2.72 -12.02
N SER A 416 30.00 -2.00 -11.31
CA SER A 416 30.21 -1.66 -9.91
C SER A 416 29.57 -2.70 -8.97
N PRO A 417 30.20 -2.97 -7.81
CA PRO A 417 29.56 -3.75 -6.75
C PRO A 417 28.25 -3.09 -6.31
N ARG A 418 27.20 -3.91 -6.07
CA ARG A 418 25.83 -3.46 -5.77
C ARG A 418 25.77 -2.39 -4.68
N LEU A 419 26.36 -2.67 -3.51
CA LEU A 419 26.35 -1.74 -2.38
C LEU A 419 27.13 -0.46 -2.66
N SER A 420 28.29 -0.57 -3.31
CA SER A 420 29.12 0.60 -3.63
C SER A 420 28.48 1.51 -4.66
N ALA A 421 27.85 0.94 -5.70
CA ALA A 421 27.12 1.69 -6.72
C ALA A 421 25.97 2.50 -6.10
N LEU A 422 25.17 1.84 -5.25
CA LEU A 422 24.06 2.46 -4.56
C LEU A 422 24.52 3.57 -3.62
N LYS A 423 25.49 3.30 -2.74
CA LYS A 423 26.01 4.30 -1.79
C LYS A 423 26.50 5.54 -2.50
N LYS A 424 27.35 5.38 -3.54
CA LYS A 424 27.87 6.52 -4.31
C LYS A 424 26.74 7.32 -4.96
N SER A 425 25.80 6.66 -5.62
CA SER A 425 24.64 7.31 -6.24
C SER A 425 23.84 8.12 -5.23
N LEU A 426 23.60 7.54 -4.06
CA LEU A 426 22.82 8.17 -3.00
C LEU A 426 23.51 9.38 -2.38
N TYR A 427 24.83 9.29 -2.15
CA TYR A 427 25.64 10.41 -1.70
C TYR A 427 25.58 11.58 -2.69
N PHE A 428 25.85 11.32 -3.98
CA PHE A 428 25.86 12.37 -4.99
C PHE A 428 24.48 13.01 -5.18
N GLN A 429 23.41 12.22 -5.15
CA GLN A 429 22.04 12.74 -5.25
C GLN A 429 21.70 13.68 -4.08
N ASN A 430 21.71 13.17 -2.85
CA ASN A 430 21.23 13.92 -1.69
C ASN A 430 22.12 15.14 -1.39
N LEU A 431 23.44 15.00 -1.53
CA LEU A 431 24.35 16.12 -1.32
C LEU A 431 24.16 17.21 -2.39
N SER A 432 23.94 16.81 -3.65
CA SER A 432 23.66 17.78 -4.72
C SER A 432 22.38 18.56 -4.43
N VAL A 433 21.29 17.88 -4.02
CA VAL A 433 20.03 18.55 -3.67
C VAL A 433 20.19 19.44 -2.43
N ALA A 434 20.91 19.01 -1.40
CA ALA A 434 21.18 19.82 -0.22
C ALA A 434 21.99 21.09 -0.58
N VAL A 435 23.04 20.97 -1.39
CA VAL A 435 23.83 22.12 -1.86
C VAL A 435 22.97 23.08 -2.69
N MET A 436 22.15 22.55 -3.59
CA MET A 436 21.21 23.38 -4.37
C MET A 436 20.24 24.12 -3.47
N ALA A 437 19.68 23.45 -2.46
CA ALA A 437 18.77 24.07 -1.50
C ALA A 437 19.45 25.19 -0.71
N VAL A 438 20.70 25.00 -0.28
CA VAL A 438 21.50 26.07 0.37
C VAL A 438 21.73 27.26 -0.57
N LEU A 439 22.08 27.02 -1.83
CA LEU A 439 22.23 28.08 -2.83
C LEU A 439 20.93 28.86 -3.05
N VAL A 440 19.79 28.16 -3.08
CA VAL A 440 18.46 28.77 -3.14
C VAL A 440 18.18 29.64 -1.91
N VAL A 441 18.53 29.17 -0.70
CA VAL A 441 18.39 29.98 0.53
C VAL A 441 19.21 31.26 0.43
N ILE A 442 20.49 31.16 0.05
CA ILE A 442 21.38 32.33 -0.09
C ILE A 442 20.81 33.32 -1.10
N ALA A 443 20.32 32.84 -2.23
CA ALA A 443 19.81 33.68 -3.30
C ALA A 443 18.46 34.34 -2.94
N LEU A 444 17.52 33.60 -2.35
CA LEU A 444 16.22 34.14 -1.94
C LEU A 444 16.33 35.09 -0.74
N TYR A 445 17.23 34.81 0.21
CA TYR A 445 17.41 35.66 1.39
C TYR A 445 18.04 37.02 1.02
N ASN A 446 19.00 37.03 0.08
CA ASN A 446 19.70 38.24 -0.35
C ASN A 446 19.14 38.83 -1.66
N GLN A 447 17.89 38.52 -2.00
CA GLN A 447 17.32 38.84 -3.32
C GLN A 447 17.31 40.35 -3.62
N SER A 448 17.11 41.19 -2.60
CA SER A 448 17.10 42.65 -2.72
C SER A 448 18.50 43.26 -2.85
N SER A 449 19.55 42.53 -2.45
CA SER A 449 20.93 43.05 -2.38
C SER A 449 21.83 42.51 -3.51
N LEU A 450 21.48 41.38 -4.12
CA LEU A 450 22.30 40.73 -5.14
C LEU A 450 22.07 41.35 -6.54
N PRO A 451 23.13 41.78 -7.23
CA PRO A 451 23.05 42.18 -8.63
C PRO A 451 22.52 41.07 -9.55
N SER A 452 21.84 41.45 -10.63
CA SER A 452 21.20 40.51 -11.58
C SER A 452 22.17 39.49 -12.20
N TYR A 453 23.46 39.84 -12.39
CA TYR A 453 24.44 38.90 -12.93
C TYR A 453 24.78 37.75 -11.96
N TRP A 454 24.83 38.00 -10.65
CA TRP A 454 25.05 36.95 -9.65
C TRP A 454 23.87 35.98 -9.59
N MET A 455 22.64 36.48 -9.76
CA MET A 455 21.45 35.62 -9.84
C MET A 455 21.51 34.66 -11.04
N ILE A 456 21.96 35.12 -12.20
CA ILE A 456 22.14 34.28 -13.39
C ILE A 456 23.23 33.23 -13.13
N ILE A 457 24.35 33.61 -12.52
CA ILE A 457 25.44 32.69 -12.16
C ILE A 457 24.94 31.60 -11.21
N ILE A 458 24.21 31.96 -10.15
CA ILE A 458 23.63 31.00 -9.20
C ILE A 458 22.68 30.05 -9.92
N GLN A 459 21.81 30.55 -10.80
CA GLN A 459 20.92 29.71 -11.61
C GLN A 459 21.69 28.75 -12.52
N GLY A 460 22.79 29.19 -13.14
CA GLY A 460 23.69 28.33 -13.91
C GLY A 460 24.29 27.21 -13.07
N PHE A 461 24.75 27.51 -11.85
CA PHE A 461 25.22 26.49 -10.91
C PHE A 461 24.12 25.53 -10.47
N LEU A 462 22.91 26.02 -10.21
CA LEU A 462 21.76 25.17 -9.90
C LEU A 462 21.49 24.19 -11.06
N ILE A 463 21.47 24.64 -12.31
CA ILE A 463 21.28 23.75 -13.46
C ILE A 463 22.41 22.71 -13.54
N GLY A 464 23.67 23.14 -13.38
CA GLY A 464 24.85 22.26 -13.37
C GLY A 464 24.78 21.14 -12.33
N ILE A 465 24.49 21.50 -11.08
CA ILE A 465 24.37 20.56 -9.96
C ILE A 465 23.10 19.71 -10.13
N GLY A 466 22.02 20.29 -10.65
CA GLY A 466 20.77 19.59 -10.96
C GLY A 466 20.99 18.42 -11.91
N MET A 467 21.80 18.58 -12.95
CA MET A 467 22.14 17.48 -13.86
C MET A 467 22.81 16.30 -13.12
N ILE A 468 23.71 16.60 -12.18
CA ILE A 468 24.38 15.57 -11.35
C ILE A 468 23.35 14.89 -10.43
N ALA A 469 22.48 15.67 -9.79
CA ALA A 469 21.43 15.16 -8.91
C ALA A 469 20.47 14.22 -9.66
N THR A 470 20.00 14.63 -10.85
CA THR A 470 19.10 13.83 -11.69
C THR A 470 19.77 12.54 -12.16
N LEU A 471 20.99 12.62 -12.67
CA LEU A 471 21.75 11.44 -13.10
C LEU A 471 21.98 10.45 -11.95
N SER A 472 22.27 10.97 -10.75
CA SER A 472 22.46 10.15 -9.54
C SER A 472 21.14 9.54 -9.04
N SER A 473 20.02 10.26 -9.12
CA SER A 473 18.68 9.72 -8.83
C SER A 473 18.31 8.58 -9.79
N VAL A 474 18.60 8.75 -11.09
CA VAL A 474 18.42 7.67 -12.10
C VAL A 474 19.29 6.47 -11.75
N ALA A 475 20.55 6.69 -11.37
CA ALA A 475 21.46 5.61 -10.99
C ALA A 475 20.94 4.81 -9.77
N CYS A 476 20.43 5.52 -8.76
CA CYS A 476 19.82 4.92 -7.57
C CYS A 476 18.59 4.07 -7.95
N LYS A 477 17.66 4.65 -8.74
CA LYS A 477 16.45 3.96 -9.20
C LYS A 477 16.75 2.72 -10.01
N VAL A 478 17.70 2.78 -10.96
CA VAL A 478 18.09 1.62 -11.77
C VAL A 478 18.78 0.56 -10.89
N SER A 479 19.68 0.95 -9.99
CA SER A 479 20.36 0.02 -9.08
C SER A 479 19.39 -0.78 -8.21
N ILE A 480 18.36 -0.12 -7.66
CA ILE A 480 17.35 -0.81 -6.85
C ILE A 480 16.36 -1.57 -7.72
N SER A 481 15.62 -0.86 -8.57
CA SER A 481 14.46 -1.43 -9.26
C SER A 481 14.85 -2.45 -10.33
N LYS A 482 15.99 -2.29 -11.01
CA LYS A 482 16.39 -3.17 -12.11
C LYS A 482 17.44 -4.21 -11.71
N ASP A 483 18.17 -4.03 -10.60
CA ASP A 483 19.16 -5.00 -10.13
C ASP A 483 18.76 -5.63 -8.78
N TRP A 484 18.72 -4.88 -7.68
CA TRP A 484 18.48 -5.46 -6.34
C TRP A 484 17.14 -6.18 -6.20
N VAL A 485 16.04 -5.55 -6.63
CA VAL A 485 14.70 -6.14 -6.55
C VAL A 485 14.61 -7.45 -7.33
N VAL A 486 15.29 -7.52 -8.49
CA VAL A 486 15.32 -8.72 -9.33
C VAL A 486 16.20 -9.79 -8.71
N ALA A 487 17.33 -9.42 -8.11
CA ALA A 487 18.18 -10.38 -7.40
C ALA A 487 17.46 -10.99 -6.19
N LEU A 488 16.75 -10.19 -5.41
CA LEU A 488 16.07 -10.63 -4.19
C LEU A 488 14.78 -11.40 -4.44
N TYR A 489 13.98 -10.99 -5.44
CA TYR A 489 12.60 -11.49 -5.61
C TYR A 489 12.29 -11.99 -7.02
N GLY A 490 13.28 -12.05 -7.91
CA GLY A 490 13.08 -12.45 -9.32
C GLY A 490 12.86 -13.94 -9.54
N SER A 491 13.07 -14.79 -8.54
CA SER A 491 12.82 -16.24 -8.63
C SER A 491 11.33 -16.57 -8.72
N ASP A 492 10.47 -15.79 -8.06
CA ASP A 492 9.02 -15.91 -8.13
C ASP A 492 8.43 -14.67 -8.82
N ARG A 493 7.85 -14.90 -10.01
CA ARG A 493 7.15 -13.87 -10.81
C ARG A 493 6.08 -13.13 -10.01
N GLN A 494 5.32 -13.82 -9.16
CA GLN A 494 4.26 -13.19 -8.37
C GLN A 494 4.85 -12.31 -7.27
N ASN A 495 5.92 -12.77 -6.63
CA ASN A 495 6.62 -11.99 -5.61
C ASN A 495 7.24 -10.72 -6.20
N LEU A 496 7.85 -10.83 -7.38
CA LEU A 496 8.38 -9.70 -8.13
C LEU A 496 7.27 -8.70 -8.49
N ALA A 497 6.11 -9.19 -8.95
CA ALA A 497 4.96 -8.34 -9.28
C ALA A 497 4.42 -7.59 -8.06
N ASN A 498 4.26 -8.28 -6.92
CA ASN A 498 3.84 -7.67 -5.66
C ASN A 498 4.83 -6.60 -5.18
N THR A 499 6.13 -6.87 -5.33
CA THR A 499 7.20 -5.94 -4.92
C THR A 499 7.22 -4.70 -5.80
N ASN A 500 7.19 -4.85 -7.13
CA ASN A 500 7.13 -3.74 -8.07
C ASN A 500 5.89 -2.87 -7.86
N ALA A 501 4.72 -3.50 -7.70
CA ALA A 501 3.47 -2.79 -7.41
C ALA A 501 3.58 -1.96 -6.12
N THR A 502 4.17 -2.53 -5.06
CA THR A 502 4.34 -1.84 -3.79
C THR A 502 5.29 -0.65 -3.90
N LEU A 503 6.44 -0.82 -4.56
CA LEU A 503 7.38 0.28 -4.82
C LEU A 503 6.72 1.40 -5.63
N ARG A 504 5.89 1.04 -6.62
CA ARG A 504 5.14 2.02 -7.40
C ARG A 504 4.08 2.75 -6.59
N ARG A 505 3.38 2.06 -5.68
CA ARG A 505 2.43 2.70 -4.74
C ARG A 505 3.12 3.76 -3.88
N ILE A 506 4.28 3.42 -3.32
CA ILE A 506 5.07 4.34 -2.49
C ILE A 506 5.43 5.59 -3.29
N ASP A 507 5.93 5.42 -4.51
CA ASP A 507 6.28 6.54 -5.40
C ASP A 507 5.06 7.42 -5.75
N LEU A 508 3.92 6.80 -6.06
CA LEU A 508 2.67 7.50 -6.37
C LEU A 508 2.11 8.29 -5.18
N LEU A 509 2.02 7.65 -4.01
CA LEU A 509 1.54 8.30 -2.79
C LEU A 509 2.45 9.47 -2.41
N SER A 510 3.77 9.28 -2.49
CA SER A 510 4.74 10.36 -2.27
C SER A 510 4.58 11.50 -3.28
N GLY A 511 4.28 11.17 -4.53
CA GLY A 511 4.03 12.15 -5.60
C GLY A 511 2.80 13.03 -5.38
N VAL A 512 1.83 12.58 -4.58
CA VAL A 512 0.66 13.37 -4.18
C VAL A 512 0.92 14.13 -2.90
N LEU A 513 1.38 13.43 -1.86
CA LEU A 513 1.44 13.97 -0.50
C LEU A 513 2.61 14.94 -0.30
N ALA A 514 3.78 14.66 -0.87
CA ALA A 514 4.97 15.48 -0.65
C ALA A 514 4.81 16.90 -1.24
N PRO A 515 4.30 17.09 -2.48
CA PRO A 515 4.00 18.43 -3.00
C PRO A 515 2.96 19.19 -2.17
N ILE A 516 1.90 18.52 -1.68
CA ILE A 516 0.87 19.17 -0.85
C ILE A 516 1.48 19.72 0.44
N LEU A 517 2.25 18.91 1.17
CA LEU A 517 2.88 19.36 2.41
C LEU A 517 3.95 20.43 2.14
N THR A 518 4.74 20.29 1.08
CA THR A 518 5.76 21.29 0.70
C THR A 518 5.12 22.62 0.33
N GLY A 519 4.03 22.59 -0.43
CA GLY A 519 3.25 23.78 -0.78
C GLY A 519 2.63 24.43 0.46
N ALA A 520 2.08 23.64 1.39
CA ALA A 520 1.57 24.16 2.66
C ALA A 520 2.67 24.85 3.48
N VAL A 521 3.85 24.24 3.59
CA VAL A 521 5.02 24.87 4.24
C VAL A 521 5.34 26.21 3.57
N MET A 522 5.45 26.26 2.24
CA MET A 522 5.72 27.51 1.52
C MET A 522 4.66 28.58 1.74
N ALA A 523 3.38 28.19 1.85
CA ALA A 523 2.25 29.10 2.02
C ALA A 523 2.14 29.66 3.45
N PHE A 524 2.36 28.83 4.46
CA PHE A 524 2.21 29.22 5.87
C PHE A 524 3.50 29.77 6.50
N THR A 525 4.66 29.53 5.87
CA THR A 525 5.96 30.02 6.36
C THR A 525 6.63 30.93 5.33
N SER A 526 7.60 30.43 4.57
CA SER A 526 8.23 31.14 3.46
C SER A 526 8.93 30.17 2.51
N ARG A 527 9.25 30.66 1.31
CA ARG A 527 9.96 29.89 0.28
C ARG A 527 11.39 29.56 0.68
N TRP A 528 12.14 30.49 1.27
CA TRP A 528 13.51 30.21 1.73
C TRP A 528 13.51 29.22 2.91
N PHE A 529 12.54 29.32 3.83
CA PHE A 529 12.43 28.35 4.93
C PHE A 529 12.11 26.94 4.43
N SER A 530 11.25 26.82 3.41
CA SER A 530 11.00 25.53 2.76
C SER A 530 12.30 24.92 2.18
N ALA A 531 13.20 25.75 1.62
CA ALA A 531 14.48 25.26 1.10
C ALA A 531 15.41 24.76 2.21
N VAL A 532 15.41 25.41 3.39
CA VAL A 532 16.12 24.91 4.59
C VAL A 532 15.61 23.54 5.01
N LEU A 533 14.28 23.35 5.07
CA LEU A 533 13.67 22.06 5.42
C LEU A 533 14.01 20.98 4.40
N ILE A 534 13.99 21.29 3.11
CA ILE A 534 14.40 20.35 2.06
C ILE A 534 15.87 19.96 2.21
N SER A 535 16.75 20.93 2.49
CA SER A 535 18.17 20.64 2.73
C SER A 535 18.34 19.72 3.93
N GLY A 536 17.67 20.02 5.05
CA GLY A 536 17.70 19.19 6.26
C GLY A 536 17.18 17.78 6.01
N TRP A 537 16.07 17.64 5.29
CA TRP A 537 15.52 16.35 4.89
C TRP A 537 16.52 15.52 4.11
N ASN A 538 17.16 16.06 3.06
CA ASN A 538 18.11 15.30 2.23
C ASN A 538 19.34 14.84 3.01
N VAL A 539 19.81 15.61 4.00
CA VAL A 539 20.93 15.19 4.87
C VAL A 539 20.50 14.07 5.82
N ILE A 540 19.34 14.21 6.46
CA ILE A 540 18.80 13.20 7.39
C ILE A 540 18.44 11.92 6.64
N SER A 541 17.74 12.04 5.51
CA SER A 541 17.31 10.92 4.69
C SER A 541 18.51 10.16 4.14
N LEU A 542 19.57 10.84 3.70
CA LEU A 542 20.83 10.20 3.30
C LEU A 542 21.38 9.27 4.41
N CYS A 543 21.48 9.77 5.65
CA CYS A 543 21.99 8.97 6.76
C CYS A 543 21.11 7.74 7.04
N LEU A 544 19.79 7.93 7.06
CA LEU A 544 18.82 6.85 7.30
C LEU A 544 18.81 5.83 6.16
N GLU A 545 18.78 6.29 4.91
CA GLU A 545 18.78 5.44 3.72
C GLU A 545 20.06 4.63 3.61
N LEU A 546 21.24 5.23 3.88
CA LEU A 546 22.51 4.49 3.92
C LEU A 546 22.49 3.38 4.98
N PHE A 547 21.95 3.67 6.16
CA PHE A 547 21.78 2.67 7.21
C PHE A 547 20.85 1.54 6.73
N LEU A 548 19.64 1.89 6.27
CA LEU A 548 18.63 0.93 5.84
C LEU A 548 19.12 0.04 4.70
N TYR A 549 19.68 0.61 3.62
CA TYR A 549 20.20 -0.17 2.50
C TYR A 549 21.40 -1.04 2.87
N THR A 550 22.27 -0.58 3.78
CA THR A 550 23.37 -1.41 4.29
C THR A 550 22.83 -2.59 5.10
N ARG A 551 21.76 -2.38 5.90
CA ARG A 551 21.09 -3.47 6.62
C ARG A 551 20.42 -4.45 5.67
N VAL A 552 19.72 -3.97 4.63
CA VAL A 552 19.16 -4.82 3.57
C VAL A 552 20.25 -5.67 2.92
N TYR A 553 21.39 -5.06 2.59
CA TYR A 553 22.51 -5.77 1.96
C TYR A 553 23.06 -6.89 2.85
N HIS A 554 23.33 -6.62 4.13
CA HIS A 554 23.85 -7.64 5.04
C HIS A 554 22.85 -8.74 5.38
N LEU A 555 21.55 -8.46 5.33
CA LEU A 555 20.52 -9.48 5.54
C LEU A 555 20.36 -10.43 4.34
N ALA A 556 20.80 -10.01 3.16
CA ALA A 556 20.72 -10.78 1.92
C ALA A 556 22.07 -10.81 1.19
N GLU A 557 23.14 -10.92 1.97
CA GLU A 557 24.51 -10.82 1.47
C GLU A 557 24.85 -11.97 0.52
N ASP A 558 24.35 -13.16 0.83
CA ASP A 558 24.41 -14.37 0.00
C ASP A 558 23.86 -14.17 -1.42
N ILE A 559 22.80 -13.37 -1.57
CA ILE A 559 22.18 -13.08 -2.86
C ILE A 559 22.84 -11.87 -3.53
N LEU A 560 23.04 -10.78 -2.77
CA LEU A 560 23.46 -9.49 -3.32
C LEU A 560 24.97 -9.39 -3.56
N ALA A 561 25.81 -10.14 -2.85
CA ALA A 561 27.26 -10.18 -3.09
C ALA A 561 27.63 -10.95 -4.37
N ASN A 562 26.83 -11.95 -4.74
CA ASN A 562 27.03 -12.81 -5.91
C ASN A 562 26.63 -12.14 -7.24
N LYS A 563 27.04 -10.89 -7.45
CA LYS A 563 26.91 -10.26 -8.77
C LYS A 563 27.91 -10.93 -9.71
N VAL A 564 27.45 -11.45 -10.85
CA VAL A 564 28.32 -12.03 -11.89
C VAL A 564 29.27 -10.93 -12.39
N SER A 565 30.43 -10.79 -11.75
CA SER A 565 31.44 -9.85 -12.16
C SER A 565 31.98 -10.36 -13.48
N THR A 566 32.02 -9.49 -14.50
CA THR A 566 32.89 -9.73 -15.65
C THR A 566 34.28 -10.00 -15.10
N ASN A 567 34.75 -11.22 -15.31
CA ASN A 567 35.92 -11.76 -14.64
C ASN A 567 37.13 -10.84 -14.65
N LYS A 568 37.83 -10.91 -13.53
CA LYS A 568 39.25 -10.66 -13.23
C LYS A 568 40.27 -11.22 -14.25
N SER A 569 39.99 -11.28 -15.55
CA SER A 569 40.94 -11.78 -16.57
C SER A 569 40.95 -10.86 -17.80
N HIS A 570 42.05 -10.08 -17.94
CA HIS A 570 42.46 -9.23 -19.08
C HIS A 570 41.41 -8.18 -19.54
N GLU A 571 41.55 -6.86 -19.39
CA GLU A 571 42.66 -5.92 -19.54
C GLU A 571 42.43 -4.73 -18.60
N LYS A 572 43.45 -4.33 -17.82
CA LYS A 572 43.55 -2.93 -17.36
C LYS A 572 44.04 -2.09 -18.54
N SER A 573 43.17 -1.77 -19.49
CA SER A 573 43.43 -0.62 -20.36
C SER A 573 43.22 0.66 -19.52
N PRO A 574 44.14 1.64 -19.57
CA PRO A 574 44.03 2.84 -18.76
C PRO A 574 42.75 3.58 -19.15
N GLU A 575 41.94 3.96 -18.16
CA GLU A 575 40.78 4.84 -18.33
C GLU A 575 41.25 6.18 -18.93
N LYS A 576 41.30 6.25 -20.27
CA LYS A 576 41.39 7.53 -20.97
C LYS A 576 40.09 8.26 -20.68
N LYS A 577 40.18 9.46 -20.10
CA LYS A 577 39.04 10.38 -19.92
C LYS A 577 38.33 10.53 -21.27
N GLU A 578 37.20 9.85 -21.45
CA GLU A 578 36.48 9.86 -22.70
C GLU A 578 35.71 11.18 -22.86
N GLY A 579 35.91 11.84 -24.00
CA GLY A 579 35.22 13.08 -24.33
C GLY A 579 33.70 12.88 -24.53
N PRO A 580 32.91 13.97 -24.52
CA PRO A 580 31.44 13.92 -24.62
C PRO A 580 30.94 13.16 -25.85
N ILE A 581 31.63 13.30 -26.99
CA ILE A 581 31.29 12.66 -28.27
C ILE A 581 31.36 11.13 -28.17
N ARG A 582 32.35 10.58 -27.46
CA ARG A 582 32.49 9.12 -27.32
C ARG A 582 31.46 8.53 -26.36
N LYS A 583 31.01 9.31 -25.36
CA LYS A 583 29.90 8.94 -24.48
C LYS A 583 28.56 8.93 -25.23
N PHE A 584 28.34 9.90 -26.12
CA PHE A 584 27.20 9.89 -27.04
C PHE A 584 27.19 8.67 -27.96
N LEU A 585 28.34 8.32 -28.56
CA LEU A 585 28.49 7.07 -29.32
C LEU A 585 28.21 5.82 -28.46
N GLY A 586 28.55 5.87 -27.17
CA GLY A 586 28.19 4.85 -26.18
C GLY A 586 26.67 4.68 -25.99
N SER A 587 25.91 5.78 -25.95
CA SER A 587 24.44 5.73 -25.86
C SER A 587 23.80 5.14 -27.12
N ILE A 588 24.32 5.46 -28.31
CA ILE A 588 23.87 4.84 -29.57
C ILE A 588 24.15 3.32 -29.56
N LYS A 589 25.33 2.91 -29.09
CA LYS A 589 25.69 1.49 -28.94
C LYS A 589 24.80 0.76 -27.93
N GLY A 590 24.42 1.45 -26.84
CA GLY A 590 23.46 0.96 -25.86
C GLY A 590 22.08 0.70 -26.47
N LEU A 591 21.61 1.62 -27.33
CA LEU A 591 20.36 1.45 -28.07
C LEU A 591 20.42 0.27 -29.04
N GLY A 592 21.53 0.10 -29.78
CA GLY A 592 21.72 -1.06 -30.65
C GLY A 592 21.71 -2.39 -29.89
N THR A 593 22.34 -2.43 -28.70
CA THR A 593 22.28 -3.60 -27.81
C THR A 593 20.84 -3.83 -27.32
N TYR A 594 20.13 -2.77 -26.97
CA TYR A 594 18.76 -2.88 -26.51
C TYR A 594 17.81 -3.38 -27.60
N ALA A 595 17.96 -2.88 -28.83
CA ALA A 595 17.17 -3.28 -29.99
C ALA A 595 17.30 -4.77 -30.35
N SER A 596 18.43 -5.39 -29.99
CA SER A 596 18.63 -6.84 -30.19
C SER A 596 17.85 -7.73 -29.21
N LEU A 597 17.31 -7.17 -28.11
CA LEU A 597 16.59 -7.92 -27.10
C LEU A 597 15.10 -8.03 -27.44
N SER A 598 14.49 -9.18 -27.13
CA SER A 598 13.06 -9.40 -27.33
C SER A 598 12.18 -8.40 -26.59
N VAL A 599 12.68 -7.74 -25.54
CA VAL A 599 11.96 -6.70 -24.76
C VAL A 599 12.09 -5.28 -25.29
N PHE A 600 12.73 -5.09 -26.44
CA PHE A 600 12.83 -3.76 -27.06
C PHE A 600 11.46 -3.19 -27.43
N LEU A 601 10.61 -3.97 -28.13
CA LEU A 601 9.30 -3.49 -28.57
C LEU A 601 8.38 -3.09 -27.39
N PRO A 602 8.26 -3.87 -26.30
CA PRO A 602 7.60 -3.40 -25.08
C PRO A 602 8.18 -2.10 -24.50
N GLY A 603 9.52 -1.96 -24.50
CA GLY A 603 10.20 -0.75 -24.05
C GLY A 603 9.91 0.47 -24.93
N LEU A 604 9.83 0.27 -26.25
CA LEU A 604 9.44 1.29 -27.21
C LEU A 604 7.97 1.70 -27.01
N SER A 605 7.07 0.74 -26.79
CA SER A 605 5.68 1.02 -26.43
C SER A 605 5.60 1.88 -25.17
N LEU A 606 6.38 1.56 -24.12
CA LEU A 606 6.43 2.40 -22.91
C LEU A 606 6.96 3.81 -23.20
N ALA A 607 8.01 3.94 -24.02
CA ALA A 607 8.58 5.23 -24.36
C ALA A 607 7.61 6.12 -25.15
N LEU A 608 6.79 5.54 -26.04
CA LEU A 608 5.73 6.25 -26.76
C LEU A 608 4.68 6.86 -25.83
N LEU A 609 4.42 6.27 -24.65
CA LEU A 609 3.54 6.86 -23.65
C LEU A 609 4.08 8.18 -23.08
N TYR A 610 5.41 8.40 -23.10
CA TYR A 610 6.01 9.67 -22.63
C TYR A 610 5.79 10.83 -23.61
N MET A 611 5.39 10.55 -24.85
CA MET A 611 5.09 11.58 -25.85
C MET A 611 3.73 12.26 -25.63
N THR A 612 2.92 11.79 -24.69
CA THR A 612 1.57 12.31 -24.45
C THR A 612 1.55 13.64 -23.68
N VAL A 613 0.69 14.57 -24.12
CA VAL A 613 0.30 15.75 -23.32
C VAL A 613 -0.94 15.47 -22.45
N LEU A 614 -1.57 14.30 -22.59
CA LEU A 614 -2.83 13.95 -21.94
C LEU A 614 -2.61 13.52 -20.48
N SER A 615 -2.05 14.45 -19.74
CA SER A 615 -1.61 14.30 -18.37
C SER A 615 -1.90 15.60 -17.61
N PHE A 616 -1.95 15.56 -16.28
CA PHE A 616 -2.02 16.78 -15.47
C PHE A 616 -0.63 17.43 -15.40
N ASP A 617 -0.07 17.80 -16.54
CA ASP A 617 1.17 18.57 -16.67
C ASP A 617 0.87 20.07 -16.75
N SER A 618 1.92 20.89 -16.76
CA SER A 618 1.79 22.36 -16.80
C SER A 618 1.06 22.86 -18.05
N VAL A 619 1.18 22.16 -19.17
CA VAL A 619 0.65 22.61 -20.47
C VAL A 619 -0.85 22.34 -20.53
N THR A 620 -1.27 21.13 -20.20
CA THR A 620 -2.69 20.77 -20.17
C THR A 620 -3.44 21.50 -19.08
N ARG A 621 -2.83 21.75 -17.92
CA ARG A 621 -3.43 22.61 -16.89
C ARG A 621 -3.66 24.03 -17.39
N ALA A 622 -2.69 24.64 -18.07
CA ALA A 622 -2.82 25.98 -18.63
C ALA A 622 -3.99 26.04 -19.63
N TYR A 623 -4.06 25.08 -20.56
CA TYR A 623 -5.16 24.98 -21.52
C TYR A 623 -6.53 24.84 -20.84
N VAL A 624 -6.65 23.98 -19.83
CA VAL A 624 -7.90 23.71 -19.12
C VAL A 624 -8.39 24.94 -18.34
N ILE A 625 -7.48 25.65 -17.67
CA ILE A 625 -7.81 26.88 -16.91
C ILE A 625 -8.27 27.99 -17.87
N GLU A 626 -7.59 28.14 -19.01
CA GLU A 626 -7.96 29.13 -20.03
C GLU A 626 -9.35 28.87 -20.64
N GLN A 627 -9.77 27.60 -20.72
CA GLN A 627 -11.13 27.20 -21.09
C GLN A 627 -12.18 27.41 -19.96
N GLY A 628 -11.79 28.00 -18.84
CA GLY A 628 -12.70 28.42 -17.77
C GLY A 628 -13.07 27.34 -16.76
N LEU A 629 -12.33 26.22 -16.68
CA LEU A 629 -12.44 25.26 -15.58
C LEU A 629 -11.76 25.81 -14.32
N SER A 630 -12.41 25.63 -13.16
CA SER A 630 -11.84 26.11 -11.89
C SER A 630 -10.65 25.26 -11.47
N GLU A 631 -9.66 25.91 -10.85
CA GLU A 631 -8.48 25.25 -10.30
C GLU A 631 -8.85 24.20 -9.23
N ALA A 632 -9.92 24.45 -8.47
CA ALA A 632 -10.43 23.52 -7.46
C ALA A 632 -10.93 22.20 -8.08
N LEU A 633 -11.71 22.27 -9.17
CA LEU A 633 -12.20 21.07 -9.87
C LEU A 633 -11.06 20.32 -10.56
N LEU A 634 -10.10 21.06 -11.14
CA LEU A 634 -8.90 20.48 -11.71
C LEU A 634 -8.05 19.75 -10.65
N GLY A 635 -7.92 20.34 -9.46
CA GLY A 635 -7.27 19.72 -8.30
C GLY A 635 -7.97 18.43 -7.85
N LEU A 636 -9.30 18.44 -7.77
CA LEU A 636 -10.10 17.26 -7.44
C LEU A 636 -9.89 16.12 -8.45
N LEU A 637 -9.97 16.42 -9.75
CA LEU A 637 -9.80 15.44 -10.83
C LEU A 637 -8.37 14.89 -10.89
N ASN A 638 -7.36 15.72 -10.64
CA ASN A 638 -5.97 15.26 -10.49
C ASN A 638 -5.80 14.33 -9.28
N GLY A 639 -6.47 14.64 -8.16
CA GLY A 639 -6.53 13.76 -6.98
C GLY A 639 -7.16 12.40 -7.31
N LEU A 640 -8.31 12.40 -8.00
CA LEU A 640 -8.97 11.18 -8.48
C LEU A 640 -8.08 10.36 -9.43
N GLY A 641 -7.37 11.01 -10.35
CA GLY A 641 -6.44 10.35 -11.26
C GLY A 641 -5.28 9.67 -10.52
N SER A 642 -4.83 10.28 -9.43
CA SER A 642 -3.80 9.70 -8.55
C SER A 642 -4.32 8.47 -7.81
N ILE A 643 -5.57 8.52 -7.32
CA ILE A 643 -6.25 7.36 -6.69
C ILE A 643 -6.40 6.22 -7.71
N LEU A 644 -6.87 6.50 -8.92
CA LEU A 644 -7.00 5.50 -9.98
C LEU A 644 -5.65 4.88 -10.36
N GLY A 645 -4.57 5.67 -10.31
CA GLY A 645 -3.23 5.12 -10.49
C GLY A 645 -2.84 4.13 -9.39
N VAL A 646 -3.11 4.46 -8.13
CA VAL A 646 -2.90 3.52 -7.00
C VAL A 646 -3.77 2.27 -7.17
N ILE A 647 -5.03 2.41 -7.58
CA ILE A 647 -5.91 1.26 -7.87
C ILE A 647 -5.32 0.38 -8.99
N GLY A 648 -4.78 0.97 -10.06
CA GLY A 648 -4.09 0.25 -11.13
C GLY A 648 -2.92 -0.60 -10.61
N THR A 649 -2.14 -0.07 -9.67
CA THR A 649 -1.04 -0.85 -9.04
C THR A 649 -1.55 -1.97 -8.12
N ILE A 650 -2.72 -1.84 -7.51
CA ILE A 650 -3.34 -2.90 -6.69
C ILE A 650 -3.90 -3.99 -7.60
N ALA A 651 -4.49 -3.61 -8.73
CA ALA A 651 -5.03 -4.53 -9.72
C ALA A 651 -3.94 -5.30 -10.48
N TYR A 652 -2.75 -4.70 -10.67
CA TYR A 652 -1.67 -5.29 -11.46
C TYR A 652 -1.27 -6.72 -11.01
N PRO A 653 -0.89 -6.98 -9.73
CA PRO A 653 -0.49 -8.33 -9.33
C PRO A 653 -1.62 -9.35 -9.42
N PHE A 654 -2.87 -8.90 -9.27
CA PHE A 654 -4.06 -9.74 -9.47
C PHE A 654 -4.18 -10.18 -10.94
N PHE A 655 -4.01 -9.25 -11.89
CA PHE A 655 -4.01 -9.58 -13.32
C PHE A 655 -2.83 -10.48 -13.70
N VAL A 656 -1.63 -10.25 -13.15
CA VAL A 656 -0.47 -11.12 -13.38
C VAL A 656 -0.76 -12.54 -12.91
N LYS A 657 -1.33 -12.71 -11.71
CA LYS A 657 -1.69 -14.02 -11.15
C LYS A 657 -2.72 -14.76 -12.00
N ARG A 658 -3.75 -14.05 -12.50
CA ARG A 658 -4.87 -14.67 -13.23
C ARG A 658 -4.65 -14.87 -14.72
N THR A 659 -3.98 -13.92 -15.38
CA THR A 659 -3.89 -13.87 -16.85
C THR A 659 -2.47 -13.98 -17.38
N GLY A 660 -1.47 -13.90 -16.50
CA GLY A 660 -0.05 -13.87 -16.86
C GLY A 660 0.44 -12.46 -17.22
N LEU A 661 1.75 -12.28 -17.15
CA LEU A 661 2.41 -10.98 -17.30
C LEU A 661 2.17 -10.33 -18.67
N VAL A 662 2.33 -11.09 -19.77
CA VAL A 662 2.21 -10.54 -21.14
C VAL A 662 0.79 -10.04 -21.42
N ARG A 663 -0.23 -10.82 -21.08
CA ARG A 663 -1.65 -10.45 -21.27
C ARG A 663 -2.07 -9.29 -20.37
N THR A 664 -1.52 -9.20 -19.17
CA THR A 664 -1.74 -8.06 -18.26
C THR A 664 -1.35 -6.74 -18.92
N GLY A 665 -0.26 -6.71 -19.71
CA GLY A 665 0.12 -5.53 -20.47
C GLY A 665 -0.89 -5.14 -21.55
N ILE A 666 -1.49 -6.11 -22.24
CA ILE A 666 -2.56 -5.85 -23.23
C ILE A 666 -3.73 -5.15 -22.54
N ILE A 667 -4.14 -5.66 -21.36
CA ILE A 667 -5.20 -5.04 -20.55
C ILE A 667 -4.82 -3.59 -20.19
N GLY A 668 -3.59 -3.35 -19.72
CA GLY A 668 -3.12 -2.01 -19.37
C GLY A 668 -3.15 -1.02 -20.55
N PHE A 669 -2.49 -1.37 -21.66
CA PHE A 669 -2.37 -0.52 -22.86
C PHE A 669 -3.73 -0.21 -23.51
N TRP A 670 -4.59 -1.23 -23.67
CA TRP A 670 -5.90 -1.01 -24.27
C TRP A 670 -6.87 -0.29 -23.32
N SER A 671 -6.81 -0.57 -22.01
CA SER A 671 -7.57 0.20 -21.03
C SER A 671 -7.21 1.68 -21.03
N GLU A 672 -5.92 2.02 -21.13
CA GLU A 672 -5.45 3.40 -21.26
C GLU A 672 -6.00 4.06 -22.53
N PHE A 673 -5.79 3.41 -23.69
CA PHE A 673 -6.25 3.92 -24.98
C PHE A 673 -7.77 4.13 -25.02
N SER A 674 -8.57 3.17 -24.54
CA SER A 674 -10.03 3.27 -24.52
C SER A 674 -10.52 4.49 -23.74
N MET A 675 -9.87 4.83 -22.62
CA MET A 675 -10.23 6.03 -21.85
C MET A 675 -9.82 7.33 -22.56
N LEU A 676 -8.75 7.31 -23.34
CA LEU A 676 -8.29 8.45 -24.13
C LEU A 676 -9.17 8.75 -25.36
N ILE A 677 -10.05 7.83 -25.77
CA ILE A 677 -11.07 8.12 -26.78
C ILE A 677 -11.96 9.29 -26.33
N LEU A 678 -12.24 9.43 -25.03
CA LEU A 678 -12.97 10.57 -24.48
C LEU A 678 -12.25 11.91 -24.75
N CYS A 679 -10.92 11.92 -24.69
CA CYS A 679 -10.12 13.09 -25.04
C CYS A 679 -10.15 13.38 -26.55
N LEU A 680 -10.32 12.38 -27.40
CA LEU A 680 -10.51 12.61 -28.83
C LEU A 680 -11.91 13.15 -29.11
N THR A 681 -12.94 12.57 -28.47
CA THR A 681 -14.33 13.03 -28.55
C THR A 681 -14.47 14.48 -28.10
N SER A 682 -13.67 14.95 -27.15
CA SER A 682 -13.72 16.34 -26.69
C SER A 682 -13.47 17.35 -27.82
N LEU A 683 -12.79 16.96 -28.91
CA LEU A 683 -12.53 17.84 -30.05
C LEU A 683 -13.77 18.11 -30.90
N PHE A 684 -14.80 17.26 -30.82
CA PHE A 684 -15.97 17.26 -31.70
C PHE A 684 -17.26 17.74 -31.01
N VAL A 685 -17.23 17.99 -29.71
CA VAL A 685 -18.42 18.40 -28.92
C VAL A 685 -18.47 19.92 -28.71
N PRO A 686 -19.64 20.47 -28.34
CA PRO A 686 -19.78 21.89 -28.02
C PRO A 686 -18.80 22.39 -26.95
N GLY A 687 -18.22 23.56 -27.18
CA GLY A 687 -17.21 24.17 -26.30
C GLY A 687 -15.76 23.84 -26.65
N THR A 688 -15.50 23.22 -27.80
CA THR A 688 -14.14 22.97 -28.31
C THR A 688 -13.46 24.27 -28.77
N SER A 689 -12.20 24.45 -28.39
CA SER A 689 -11.37 25.59 -28.86
C SER A 689 -10.60 25.29 -30.15
N PHE A 690 -10.68 24.05 -30.65
CA PHE A 690 -9.85 23.57 -31.75
C PHE A 690 -10.37 24.08 -33.11
N THR A 691 -9.55 24.87 -33.82
CA THR A 691 -10.00 25.61 -35.01
C THR A 691 -10.67 24.76 -36.09
N PRO A 692 -10.21 23.55 -36.46
CA PRO A 692 -10.81 22.80 -37.56
C PRO A 692 -12.25 22.34 -37.27
N PHE A 693 -12.61 22.15 -36.00
CA PHE A 693 -13.94 21.67 -35.60
C PHE A 693 -14.78 22.72 -34.88
N ARG A 694 -14.23 23.93 -34.67
CA ARG A 694 -14.93 25.05 -34.05
C ARG A 694 -16.22 25.42 -34.80
N HIS A 695 -16.23 25.32 -36.14
CA HIS A 695 -17.39 25.62 -36.97
C HIS A 695 -18.49 24.54 -36.90
N LEU A 696 -18.11 23.27 -36.76
CA LEU A 696 -19.05 22.14 -36.59
C LEU A 696 -19.76 22.19 -35.23
N SER A 697 -19.06 22.60 -34.18
CA SER A 697 -19.65 22.86 -32.86
C SER A 697 -20.70 23.96 -32.88
N ILE A 698 -20.53 24.99 -33.72
CA ILE A 698 -21.50 26.10 -33.86
C ILE A 698 -22.68 25.65 -34.73
N GLY A 699 -22.44 24.84 -35.76
CA GLY A 699 -23.48 24.30 -36.66
C GLY A 699 -24.51 23.38 -35.98
N SER A 700 -24.13 22.64 -34.93
CA SER A 700 -25.07 21.81 -34.15
C SER A 700 -26.03 22.62 -33.26
N CYS A 701 -25.80 23.92 -33.09
CA CYS A 701 -26.62 24.83 -32.29
C CYS A 701 -27.74 25.52 -33.11
N HIS A 702 -27.83 25.31 -34.43
CA HIS A 702 -28.98 25.71 -35.23
C HIS A 702 -30.11 24.69 -35.13
N TYR A 703 -30.87 24.74 -34.03
CA TYR A 703 -32.20 24.13 -34.00
C TYR A 703 -33.15 25.06 -34.77
N TYR A 704 -33.69 24.61 -35.91
CA TYR A 704 -34.80 25.28 -36.59
C TYR A 704 -36.07 25.08 -35.76
N GLY A 705 -36.40 26.04 -34.90
CA GLY A 705 -37.73 26.15 -34.33
C GLY A 705 -38.67 26.83 -35.33
N THR A 706 -39.42 26.07 -36.13
CA THR A 706 -40.55 26.63 -36.88
C THR A 706 -41.71 26.88 -35.93
N SER A 707 -41.95 28.15 -35.56
CA SER A 707 -43.24 28.55 -35.00
C SER A 707 -44.21 28.79 -36.14
N HIS A 708 -45.24 27.94 -36.25
CA HIS A 708 -46.38 28.21 -37.11
C HIS A 708 -47.27 29.25 -36.41
N ASN A 709 -47.17 30.50 -36.83
CA ASN A 709 -48.23 31.47 -36.63
C ASN A 709 -48.53 32.16 -37.95
N ASN A 710 -49.82 32.20 -38.28
CA ASN A 710 -50.31 32.71 -39.55
C ASN A 710 -49.81 34.14 -39.78
N ASN A 711 -49.14 34.30 -40.93
CA ASN A 711 -48.86 35.54 -41.66
C ASN A 711 -47.54 36.30 -41.43
N ASN A 712 -46.51 35.77 -40.76
CA ASN A 712 -45.14 36.30 -40.96
C ASN A 712 -44.07 35.27 -40.56
N THR A 713 -43.24 34.85 -41.52
CA THR A 713 -42.05 34.03 -41.27
C THR A 713 -40.90 34.92 -40.80
N SER A 714 -40.79 35.15 -39.50
CA SER A 714 -39.61 35.79 -38.90
C SER A 714 -38.66 34.71 -38.36
N THR A 715 -37.49 34.58 -38.98
CA THR A 715 -36.35 33.85 -38.41
C THR A 715 -35.88 34.58 -37.16
N ILE A 716 -36.11 33.98 -35.98
CA ILE A 716 -35.48 34.44 -34.74
C ILE A 716 -34.10 33.79 -34.67
N ASP A 717 -33.06 34.56 -34.92
CA ASP A 717 -31.68 34.18 -34.60
C ASP A 717 -31.53 34.13 -33.07
N LEU A 718 -31.52 32.92 -32.50
CA LEU A 718 -31.10 32.73 -31.10
C LEU A 718 -29.59 32.92 -30.98
N ILE A 719 -29.20 33.62 -29.92
CA ILE A 719 -27.91 34.28 -29.72
C ILE A 719 -26.74 33.27 -29.68
N PRO A 720 -25.62 33.48 -30.41
CA PRO A 720 -24.42 32.64 -30.43
C PRO A 720 -23.70 32.42 -29.08
N ASP A 721 -24.09 33.13 -28.01
CA ASP A 721 -23.35 33.19 -26.75
C ASP A 721 -23.50 31.95 -25.85
N GLN A 722 -24.56 31.16 -25.97
CA GLN A 722 -24.74 29.96 -25.12
C GLN A 722 -23.86 28.77 -25.54
N CYS A 723 -23.56 28.64 -26.83
CA CYS A 723 -22.77 27.52 -27.38
C CYS A 723 -21.26 27.69 -27.09
N SER A 724 -20.77 28.94 -26.96
CA SER A 724 -19.38 29.26 -26.57
C SER A 724 -19.07 29.03 -25.08
N ASN A 725 -20.11 28.99 -24.23
CA ASN A 725 -19.99 28.84 -22.77
C ASN A 725 -20.07 27.38 -22.28
N SER A 726 -20.25 26.40 -23.18
CA SER A 726 -20.30 24.99 -22.81
C SER A 726 -18.92 24.51 -22.33
N LYS A 727 -18.86 23.98 -21.11
CA LYS A 727 -17.64 23.36 -20.55
C LYS A 727 -17.52 21.86 -20.87
N LEU A 728 -18.39 21.33 -21.73
CA LEU A 728 -18.49 19.90 -22.01
C LEU A 728 -17.22 19.34 -22.64
N SER A 729 -16.67 20.02 -23.65
CA SER A 729 -15.40 19.63 -24.30
C SER A 729 -14.27 19.48 -23.27
N VAL A 730 -14.01 20.54 -22.51
CA VAL A 730 -12.89 20.55 -21.56
C VAL A 730 -13.13 19.56 -20.39
N LEU A 731 -14.39 19.33 -19.98
CA LEU A 731 -14.71 18.32 -18.97
C LEU A 731 -14.44 16.90 -19.47
N LEU A 732 -14.85 16.56 -20.69
CA LEU A 732 -14.56 15.25 -21.30
C LEU A 732 -13.07 15.00 -21.46
N LEU A 733 -12.31 16.03 -21.85
CA LEU A 733 -10.85 15.98 -21.92
C LEU A 733 -10.26 15.58 -20.56
N VAL A 734 -10.63 16.29 -19.49
CA VAL A 734 -10.07 16.05 -18.15
C VAL A 734 -10.55 14.72 -17.55
N ILE A 735 -11.79 14.30 -17.80
CA ILE A 735 -12.28 12.97 -17.39
C ILE A 735 -11.47 11.87 -18.07
N GLY A 736 -11.23 11.95 -19.38
CA GLY A 736 -10.38 10.98 -20.09
C GLY A 736 -8.94 10.95 -19.55
N ILE A 737 -8.38 12.12 -19.22
CA ILE A 737 -7.05 12.23 -18.56
C ILE A 737 -7.03 11.54 -17.18
N THR A 738 -8.13 11.68 -16.44
CA THR A 738 -8.29 11.11 -15.10
C THR A 738 -8.41 9.59 -15.17
N LEU A 739 -9.28 9.07 -16.04
CA LEU A 739 -9.60 7.65 -16.13
C LEU A 739 -8.47 6.81 -16.72
N ASN A 740 -7.69 7.36 -17.67
CA ASN A 740 -6.60 6.60 -18.31
C ASN A 740 -5.51 6.13 -17.33
N ARG A 741 -5.40 6.78 -16.15
CA ARG A 741 -4.35 6.47 -15.15
C ARG A 741 -4.39 5.04 -14.67
N PHE A 742 -5.56 4.42 -14.63
CA PHE A 742 -5.70 3.01 -14.27
C PHE A 742 -4.91 2.10 -15.23
N GLY A 743 -5.10 2.27 -16.54
CA GLY A 743 -4.43 1.47 -17.57
C GLY A 743 -2.93 1.77 -17.67
N LEU A 744 -2.56 3.06 -17.61
CA LEU A 744 -1.18 3.53 -17.69
C LEU A 744 -0.26 2.84 -16.68
N TRP A 745 -0.67 2.77 -15.42
CA TRP A 745 0.17 2.18 -14.37
C TRP A 745 0.26 0.65 -14.45
N ILE A 746 -0.74 -0.02 -15.02
CA ILE A 746 -0.67 -1.45 -15.33
C ILE A 746 0.32 -1.70 -16.47
N ALA A 747 0.28 -0.87 -17.53
CA ALA A 747 1.19 -0.97 -18.66
C ALA A 747 2.66 -0.72 -18.24
N ASP A 748 2.92 0.34 -17.47
CA ASP A 748 4.26 0.68 -16.96
C ASP A 748 4.86 -0.44 -16.10
N LEU A 749 4.08 -0.97 -15.15
CA LEU A 749 4.50 -2.08 -14.30
C LEU A 749 4.79 -3.35 -15.11
N THR A 750 3.95 -3.64 -16.12
CA THR A 750 4.13 -4.80 -16.99
C THR A 750 5.44 -4.71 -17.77
N VAL A 751 5.68 -3.61 -18.48
CA VAL A 751 6.92 -3.43 -19.26
C VAL A 751 8.13 -3.42 -18.32
N SER A 752 8.02 -2.79 -17.16
CA SER A 752 9.09 -2.76 -16.17
C SER A 752 9.47 -4.16 -15.69
N GLN A 753 8.50 -5.02 -15.42
CA GLN A 753 8.75 -6.40 -15.02
C GLN A 753 9.24 -7.28 -16.18
N LEU A 754 8.73 -7.09 -17.40
CA LEU A 754 9.26 -7.77 -18.59
C LEU A 754 10.76 -7.50 -18.77
N GLN A 755 11.19 -6.25 -18.57
CA GLN A 755 12.61 -5.90 -18.61
C GLN A 755 13.38 -6.56 -17.47
N GLN A 756 12.83 -6.65 -16.26
CA GLN A 756 13.50 -7.30 -15.13
C GLN A 756 13.69 -8.81 -15.36
N GLU A 757 12.69 -9.49 -15.93
CA GLU A 757 12.71 -10.94 -16.14
C GLU A 757 13.55 -11.34 -17.37
N ARG A 758 13.50 -10.58 -18.46
CA ARG A 758 14.08 -10.98 -19.75
C ARG A 758 15.43 -10.31 -20.06
N VAL A 759 15.87 -9.34 -19.27
CA VAL A 759 17.20 -8.73 -19.44
C VAL A 759 18.23 -9.51 -18.59
N PRO A 760 19.30 -10.03 -19.22
CA PRO A 760 20.37 -10.72 -18.51
C PRO A 760 21.03 -9.84 -17.44
N GLU A 761 21.37 -10.42 -16.28
CA GLU A 761 21.94 -9.72 -15.12
C GLU A 761 23.12 -8.80 -15.47
N LYS A 762 24.02 -9.28 -16.35
CA LYS A 762 25.23 -8.57 -16.80
C LYS A 762 25.02 -7.23 -17.50
N ILE A 763 23.80 -6.95 -17.97
CA ILE A 763 23.47 -5.72 -18.73
C ILE A 763 22.20 -5.02 -18.22
N ARG A 764 21.72 -5.35 -17.01
CA ARG A 764 20.47 -4.78 -16.47
C ARG A 764 20.58 -3.27 -16.27
N GLY A 765 21.72 -2.80 -15.77
CA GLY A 765 22.03 -1.39 -15.59
C GLY A 765 22.04 -0.65 -16.93
N ARG A 766 22.82 -1.15 -17.91
CA ARG A 766 22.91 -0.59 -19.27
C ARG A 766 21.53 -0.43 -19.89
N ILE A 767 20.74 -1.51 -19.94
CA ILE A 767 19.41 -1.49 -20.56
C ILE A 767 18.45 -0.59 -19.78
N GLY A 768 18.51 -0.59 -18.44
CA GLY A 768 17.73 0.34 -17.61
C GLY A 768 18.05 1.81 -17.90
N GLY A 769 19.34 2.14 -18.04
CA GLY A 769 19.81 3.47 -18.45
C GLY A 769 19.34 3.86 -19.84
N THR A 770 19.50 2.97 -20.82
CA THR A 770 19.04 3.17 -22.21
C THR A 770 17.53 3.38 -22.29
N GLN A 771 16.72 2.61 -21.55
CA GLN A 771 15.27 2.80 -21.50
C GLN A 771 14.93 4.19 -20.97
N HIS A 772 15.61 4.65 -19.92
CA HIS A 772 15.34 5.97 -19.37
C HIS A 772 15.71 7.08 -20.37
N SER A 773 16.84 6.96 -21.06
CA SER A 773 17.21 7.85 -22.16
C SER A 773 16.16 7.84 -23.29
N LEU A 774 15.61 6.68 -23.64
CA LEU A 774 14.55 6.55 -24.65
C LEU A 774 13.26 7.26 -24.21
N ASN A 775 12.83 7.08 -22.96
CA ASN A 775 11.66 7.78 -22.42
C ASN A 775 11.85 9.31 -22.47
N GLN A 776 13.02 9.81 -22.06
CA GLN A 776 13.32 11.25 -22.09
C GLN A 776 13.40 11.81 -23.50
N LEU A 777 13.81 11.01 -24.49
CA LEU A 777 13.78 11.41 -25.89
C LEU A 777 12.35 11.70 -26.37
N PHE A 778 11.41 10.80 -26.08
CA PHE A 778 10.00 10.99 -26.45
C PHE A 778 9.34 12.13 -25.66
N ASP A 779 9.72 12.32 -24.40
CA ASP A 779 9.30 13.47 -23.59
C ASP A 779 9.81 14.80 -24.18
N LEU A 780 11.05 14.83 -24.67
CA LEU A 780 11.63 15.99 -25.36
C LEU A 780 10.91 16.27 -26.69
N LEU A 781 10.60 15.24 -27.48
CA LEU A 781 9.83 15.38 -28.73
C LEU A 781 8.46 16.01 -28.48
N ARG A 782 7.77 15.59 -27.41
CA ARG A 782 6.52 16.23 -26.97
C ARG A 782 6.72 17.73 -26.73
N TYR A 783 7.75 18.14 -26.00
CA TYR A 783 8.02 19.55 -25.76
C TYR A 783 8.35 20.32 -27.04
N THR A 784 9.13 19.73 -27.96
CA THR A 784 9.41 20.34 -29.27
C THR A 784 8.12 20.58 -30.06
N LEU A 785 7.18 19.63 -30.06
CA LEU A 785 5.89 19.81 -30.71
C LEU A 785 5.09 20.97 -30.13
N ILE A 786 5.07 21.11 -28.81
CA ILE A 786 4.38 22.21 -28.11
C ILE A 786 4.98 23.58 -28.49
N ILE A 787 6.30 23.67 -28.63
CA ILE A 787 6.98 24.89 -29.08
C ILE A 787 6.63 25.22 -30.53
N CYS A 788 6.54 24.21 -31.40
CA CYS A 788 6.19 24.41 -32.82
C CYS A 788 4.72 24.81 -33.03
N LEU A 789 3.81 24.35 -32.16
CA LEU A 789 2.36 24.65 -32.21
C LEU A 789 1.89 25.26 -30.88
N PRO A 790 2.26 26.52 -30.58
CA PRO A 790 2.08 27.11 -29.25
C PRO A 790 0.68 27.69 -28.99
N ARG A 791 -0.16 27.84 -30.03
CA ARG A 791 -1.47 28.50 -29.89
C ARG A 791 -2.48 27.53 -29.27
N MET A 792 -3.28 27.98 -28.30
CA MET A 792 -4.32 27.15 -27.67
C MET A 792 -5.37 26.64 -28.66
N THR A 793 -5.67 27.41 -29.71
CA THR A 793 -6.60 27.00 -30.76
C THR A 793 -6.07 25.85 -31.64
N GLN A 794 -4.77 25.55 -31.53
CA GLN A 794 -4.09 24.43 -32.17
C GLN A 794 -3.91 23.24 -31.21
N PHE A 795 -4.31 23.37 -29.93
CA PHE A 795 -4.08 22.34 -28.91
C PHE A 795 -4.71 20.98 -29.25
N GLY A 796 -5.79 20.97 -30.05
CA GLY A 796 -6.37 19.73 -30.57
C GLY A 796 -5.40 18.87 -31.40
N TYR A 797 -4.40 19.46 -32.07
CA TYR A 797 -3.35 18.68 -32.74
C TYR A 797 -2.49 17.89 -31.74
N HIS A 798 -2.17 18.49 -30.58
CA HIS A 798 -1.43 17.80 -29.50
C HIS A 798 -2.24 16.65 -28.91
N ILE A 799 -3.55 16.84 -28.75
CA ILE A 799 -4.48 15.78 -28.32
C ILE A 799 -4.46 14.63 -29.32
N CYS A 800 -4.65 14.91 -30.62
CA CYS A 800 -4.62 13.87 -31.66
C CYS A 800 -3.29 13.11 -31.71
N LEU A 801 -2.16 13.82 -31.68
CA LEU A 801 -0.82 13.20 -31.68
C LEU A 801 -0.57 12.33 -30.45
N SER A 802 -1.07 12.76 -29.29
CA SER A 802 -0.96 12.00 -28.04
C SER A 802 -1.77 10.70 -28.12
N VAL A 803 -3.03 10.77 -28.57
CA VAL A 803 -3.88 9.58 -28.75
C VAL A 803 -3.28 8.63 -29.78
N LEU A 804 -2.74 9.17 -30.89
CA LEU A 804 -2.06 8.37 -31.91
C LEU A 804 -0.80 7.69 -31.35
N SER A 805 -0.01 8.37 -30.53
CA SER A 805 1.17 7.78 -29.88
C SER A 805 0.77 6.61 -28.96
N VAL A 806 -0.25 6.80 -28.13
CA VAL A 806 -0.75 5.74 -27.22
C VAL A 806 -1.36 4.58 -28.01
N PHE A 807 -2.12 4.85 -29.07
CA PHE A 807 -2.63 3.80 -29.96
C PHE A 807 -1.49 2.99 -30.60
N THR A 808 -0.46 3.68 -31.10
CA THR A 808 0.72 3.05 -31.70
C THR A 808 1.46 2.20 -30.67
N ALA A 809 1.60 2.69 -29.44
CA ALA A 809 2.19 1.94 -28.33
C ALA A 809 1.42 0.64 -28.06
N SER A 810 0.09 0.72 -27.97
CA SER A 810 -0.80 -0.43 -27.75
C SER A 810 -0.71 -1.44 -28.90
N LEU A 811 -0.64 -0.97 -30.14
CA LEU A 811 -0.49 -1.83 -31.32
C LEU A 811 0.86 -2.54 -31.34
N ILE A 812 1.97 -1.81 -31.14
CA ILE A 812 3.33 -2.38 -31.08
C ILE A 812 3.41 -3.45 -29.99
N TYR A 813 2.88 -3.15 -28.80
CA TYR A 813 2.87 -4.11 -27.69
C TYR A 813 2.03 -5.34 -28.03
N THR A 814 0.87 -5.15 -28.67
CA THR A 814 0.00 -6.25 -29.09
C THR A 814 0.67 -7.14 -30.13
N ILE A 815 1.28 -6.56 -31.18
CA ILE A 815 2.03 -7.30 -32.21
C ILE A 815 3.16 -8.13 -31.59
N TRP A 816 3.93 -7.51 -30.68
CA TRP A 816 4.96 -8.20 -29.93
C TRP A 816 4.40 -9.32 -29.04
N SER A 817 3.24 -9.10 -28.42
CA SER A 817 2.60 -10.09 -27.57
C SER A 817 2.16 -11.33 -28.35
N CYS A 818 1.62 -11.15 -29.56
CA CYS A 818 1.21 -12.23 -30.44
C CYS A 818 2.38 -13.13 -30.85
N SER A 819 3.51 -12.52 -31.22
CA SER A 819 4.75 -13.24 -31.57
C SER A 819 5.45 -13.88 -30.36
N SER A 820 5.24 -13.35 -29.15
CA SER A 820 5.79 -13.91 -27.91
C SER A 820 4.96 -15.08 -27.36
N VAL A 821 3.65 -15.13 -27.64
CA VAL A 821 2.73 -16.18 -27.16
C VAL A 821 2.80 -17.44 -28.03
N SER A 822 3.14 -17.32 -29.31
CA SER A 822 3.32 -18.46 -30.24
C SER A 822 4.50 -19.38 -29.88
N HIS A 823 5.47 -18.93 -29.08
CA HIS A 823 6.59 -19.75 -28.59
C HIS A 823 6.30 -20.47 -27.26
N LEU A 824 5.10 -20.33 -26.70
CA LEU A 824 4.67 -21.01 -25.46
C LEU A 824 3.65 -22.13 -25.71
N VAL A 825 3.29 -22.37 -26.98
CA VAL A 825 2.64 -23.62 -27.40
C VAL A 825 3.76 -24.50 -27.97
N PRO A 826 4.13 -25.63 -27.34
CA PRO A 826 5.04 -26.55 -27.99
C PRO A 826 4.37 -27.03 -29.29
N PRO A 827 5.10 -27.16 -30.42
CA PRO A 827 4.59 -27.96 -31.52
C PRO A 827 4.35 -29.37 -30.99
N ALA A 828 3.23 -29.98 -31.33
CA ALA A 828 3.03 -31.40 -31.12
C ALA A 828 4.09 -32.15 -31.95
N ALA A 829 5.20 -32.49 -31.32
CA ALA A 829 6.27 -33.30 -31.90
C ALA A 829 7.03 -33.99 -30.75
N ASP A 830 6.69 -35.27 -30.57
CA ASP A 830 7.51 -36.39 -30.08
C ASP A 830 8.65 -36.07 -29.10
N ILE A 831 8.37 -36.27 -27.81
CA ILE A 831 9.40 -36.35 -26.77
C ILE A 831 9.96 -37.78 -26.77
N GLU A 832 11.09 -38.00 -27.43
CA GLU A 832 12.00 -39.08 -27.06
C GLU A 832 12.61 -38.77 -25.69
N MET A 833 12.29 -39.59 -24.69
CA MET A 833 12.91 -39.55 -23.36
C MET A 833 14.38 -39.96 -23.47
N THR A 834 15.29 -39.06 -23.10
CA THR A 834 16.70 -39.41 -22.90
C THR A 834 16.91 -40.06 -21.53
N GLU A 835 17.66 -41.17 -21.51
CA GLU A 835 17.83 -42.12 -20.38
C GLU A 835 18.26 -41.50 -19.05
N THR A 836 18.84 -40.30 -19.05
CA THR A 836 19.31 -39.60 -17.83
C THR A 836 18.21 -39.21 -16.84
N ASN A 837 16.94 -39.09 -17.26
CA ASN A 837 15.83 -38.73 -16.36
C ASN A 837 15.20 -39.93 -15.64
N VAL A 838 15.48 -41.16 -16.09
CA VAL A 838 14.92 -42.39 -15.46
C VAL A 838 15.67 -42.75 -14.18
N ASP A 839 16.98 -42.49 -14.13
CA ASP A 839 17.80 -42.81 -12.95
C ASP A 839 17.57 -41.83 -11.78
N LEU A 840 17.25 -40.57 -12.07
CA LEU A 840 16.89 -39.61 -11.01
C LEU A 840 15.52 -39.93 -10.39
N ALA A 841 14.55 -40.34 -11.20
CA ALA A 841 13.23 -40.73 -10.71
C ALA A 841 13.29 -42.01 -9.85
N LYS A 842 14.08 -43.00 -10.27
CA LYS A 842 14.30 -44.22 -9.46
C LYS A 842 15.02 -43.93 -8.13
N HIS A 843 15.95 -42.98 -8.10
CA HIS A 843 16.64 -42.60 -6.86
C HIS A 843 15.68 -41.97 -5.82
N TYR A 844 14.66 -41.24 -6.27
CA TYR A 844 13.65 -40.65 -5.38
C TYR A 844 12.56 -41.64 -4.93
N GLU A 845 12.15 -42.59 -5.77
CA GLU A 845 11.20 -43.64 -5.37
C GLU A 845 11.78 -44.58 -4.31
N THR A 846 13.08 -44.88 -4.38
CA THR A 846 13.73 -45.78 -3.40
C THR A 846 13.84 -45.16 -1.99
N GLN A 847 13.84 -43.83 -1.87
CA GLN A 847 13.88 -43.14 -0.56
C GLN A 847 12.49 -42.92 0.08
N LEU A 848 11.41 -42.98 -0.71
CA LEU A 848 10.04 -42.83 -0.21
C LEU A 848 9.36 -44.17 0.11
N GLY A 849 9.87 -45.29 -0.42
CA GLY A 849 9.33 -46.63 -0.20
C GLY A 849 9.63 -47.29 1.16
N GLU A 850 10.52 -46.74 2.00
CA GLU A 850 10.91 -47.37 3.28
C GLU A 850 10.22 -46.78 4.53
N LYS A 851 9.16 -45.97 4.41
CA LYS A 851 8.54 -45.30 5.58
C LYS A 851 7.02 -45.35 5.72
N LEU A 852 6.33 -46.18 4.94
CA LEU A 852 4.87 -46.35 5.05
C LEU A 852 4.48 -47.82 4.96
N ASP A 853 4.75 -48.57 6.03
CA ASP A 853 4.05 -49.81 6.35
C ASP A 853 3.71 -49.76 7.85
N TYR A 854 2.53 -49.24 8.18
CA TYR A 854 1.70 -49.58 9.36
C TYR A 854 0.56 -48.55 9.50
N VAL A 855 -0.56 -48.76 8.80
CA VAL A 855 -1.91 -48.38 9.30
C VAL A 855 -2.91 -49.35 8.68
N ASP A 856 -3.58 -50.13 9.53
CA ASP A 856 -4.71 -51.03 9.22
C ASP A 856 -5.90 -50.28 8.59
N GLU A 857 -6.40 -50.79 7.47
CA GLU A 857 -7.68 -50.40 6.86
C GLU A 857 -8.82 -51.19 7.51
N ASP A 858 -9.41 -50.69 8.59
CA ASP A 858 -10.71 -51.21 9.06
C ASP A 858 -11.46 -50.26 10.00
N GLU A 859 -11.62 -48.98 9.64
CA GLU A 859 -12.53 -48.09 10.38
C GLU A 859 -13.12 -46.95 9.54
N TYR A 860 -13.95 -47.28 8.54
CA TYR A 860 -14.86 -46.32 7.91
C TYR A 860 -16.24 -46.95 7.64
N LYS A 861 -16.93 -47.34 8.72
CA LYS A 861 -18.40 -47.42 8.78
C LYS A 861 -18.89 -47.03 10.17
N THR A 862 -19.15 -45.74 10.39
CA THR A 862 -20.36 -45.21 11.05
C THR A 862 -20.40 -43.69 11.04
#